data_AF-A0A7R7TRW4-F1
#
_entry.id   AF-A0A7R7TRW4-F1
#
_cell.length_a   1.000
_cell.length_b   1.000
_cell.length_c   1.000
_cell.angle_alpha   90.00
_cell.angle_beta   90.00
_cell.angle_gamma   90.00
#
_symmetry.space_group_name_H-M   'P 1'
#
loop_
_entity.id
_entity.type
_entity.pdbx_description
1 polymer ?
#
loop_
_entity_poly.entity_id
_entity_poly.type
_entity_poly.pdbx_seq_one_letter_code
_entity_poly.pdbx_strand_id
1 'polypeptide(L)'
;MQALIAGDKDVMAAHDRAVTKSMEEVERLAQTRLKVNGKTMLERSGNLVIGKFRHEMSRAKDPQMHTHAVVMNMTRRSDGKWRALRNDDIYKIQPQVDAMYKGILAQELRALGYEIRVLDNQGNFELAHISRDQIEAFSSRSKVIEDALAKDGKTRADATPLEKQIIAMATRPRKDERDRHLVKEYWVTKARELGIDFGARSHLDNREYAPRKGSPAEYSLPEGITPGQAVVQYAINHLTEREQVVGENDLRTVALRRAVGLATPDQVNEEIKRLVKQGTLIESPPTYRMPNGDLDSPVLSPAGWRAHLQELKGWSEKQARQYVDKAIKRGSLEPAEKRYTTQKALKREKAILAIERTGRGQVTPLMTKEQVAKALEGSTLSAGQYQAVEVIVSTNNRFVGIQGDAGTGKTYSVDRAVKLIDSVNAAMASRDSQPGSGYRVVALAPYGNQVTALKNEGLDAHTLASFFHTKNKGLDAKTIVILDEAGVVGARQMERLMREIEQSGARLIQLGDTKQTEAIEAGKPFAQLQQNGMQTARIKEIQRQKDPELKLAVQHAAEGKPTKSLDHLKHVEELRTATERHQAIVRDYMALTPDQRKEVLIVAGTNKDRKEINQMARQALGLLGKGKQFETLNRVDSTDAERRYAPSYKQGMIIQPEKDYKRAGLVRGELYVVDQALPGNVLVVKDRSGNRYEFNPRQATKLSVYKLEKPELSVGDLIRINRQDPKLDLTNGDRMRVVSIEGGVVQLASLKEINGQPERTVSLPTNKPLHLEHAYSATVHSAQGLTNDRVMISLNTKSRTTSQNLWYVAISRARHEARVYADSIKGLPAAIAKRYDKTTALSLQQERERQRRESIQPRNVADGQALERKQRTRLEGPSSGHPRM
;
A
#
# COMPACT_ATOMS: atom_id res chain seq x y z
N MET A 1 -24.84 25.10 10.01
CA MET A 1 -24.80 26.41 10.71
C MET A 1 -25.17 27.54 9.76
N GLN A 2 -24.36 27.87 8.74
CA GLN A 2 -24.67 28.95 7.77
C GLN A 2 -26.08 28.85 7.15
N ALA A 3 -26.47 27.69 6.61
CA ALA A 3 -27.82 27.52 6.02
C ALA A 3 -28.97 27.69 7.02
N LEU A 4 -28.89 27.02 8.17
CA LEU A 4 -30.05 26.82 9.05
C LEU A 4 -30.16 27.87 10.17
N ILE A 5 -29.01 28.32 10.70
CA ILE A 5 -28.95 29.35 11.74
C ILE A 5 -29.01 30.70 11.04
N ALA A 6 -28.01 31.04 10.21
CA ALA A 6 -27.96 32.32 9.50
C ALA A 6 -29.08 32.51 8.46
N GLY A 7 -29.77 31.42 8.09
CA GLY A 7 -30.91 31.47 7.18
C GLY A 7 -30.55 31.61 5.70
N ASP A 8 -29.29 31.38 5.33
CA ASP A 8 -28.82 31.51 3.95
C ASP A 8 -29.46 30.43 3.03
N LYS A 9 -30.45 30.87 2.24
CA LYS A 9 -31.20 30.01 1.31
C LYS A 9 -30.37 29.55 0.12
N ASP A 10 -29.35 30.31 -0.28
CA ASP A 10 -28.50 29.95 -1.41
C ASP A 10 -27.56 28.80 -1.05
N VAL A 11 -27.10 28.74 0.21
CA VAL A 11 -26.37 27.59 0.75
C VAL A 11 -27.25 26.34 0.77
N MET A 12 -28.54 26.47 1.11
CA MET A 12 -29.50 25.35 1.02
C MET A 12 -29.71 24.89 -0.42
N ALA A 13 -29.86 25.82 -1.37
CA ALA A 13 -29.99 25.50 -2.78
C ALA A 13 -28.72 24.85 -3.35
N ALA A 14 -27.54 25.31 -2.93
CA ALA A 14 -26.25 24.71 -3.27
C ALA A 14 -26.17 23.24 -2.82
N HIS A 15 -26.61 22.95 -1.59
CA HIS A 15 -26.73 21.58 -1.08
C HIS A 15 -27.65 20.71 -1.95
N ASP A 16 -28.85 21.20 -2.28
CA ASP A 16 -29.81 20.44 -3.08
C ASP A 16 -29.31 20.18 -4.51
N ARG A 17 -28.61 21.14 -5.13
CA ARG A 17 -27.93 20.96 -6.42
C ARG A 17 -26.81 19.92 -6.33
N ALA A 18 -25.98 19.97 -5.29
CA ALA A 18 -24.91 19.01 -5.08
C ALA A 18 -25.44 17.58 -4.89
N VAL A 19 -26.52 17.40 -4.11
CA VAL A 19 -27.20 16.10 -3.95
C VAL A 19 -27.71 15.60 -5.31
N THR A 20 -28.39 16.45 -6.08
CA THR A 20 -28.97 16.06 -7.38
C THR A 20 -27.90 15.59 -8.36
N LYS A 21 -26.87 16.40 -8.59
CA LYS A 21 -25.76 16.05 -9.50
C LYS A 21 -25.02 14.77 -9.07
N SER A 22 -24.90 14.53 -7.77
CA SER A 22 -24.27 13.31 -7.26
C SER A 22 -25.13 12.07 -7.50
N MET A 23 -26.45 12.19 -7.39
CA MET A 23 -27.38 11.09 -7.65
C MET A 23 -27.54 10.78 -9.14
N GLU A 24 -27.36 11.75 -10.04
CA GLU A 24 -27.31 11.52 -11.49
C GLU A 24 -26.15 10.59 -11.90
N GLU A 25 -24.99 10.68 -11.23
CA GLU A 25 -23.90 9.74 -11.48
C GLU A 25 -24.23 8.33 -10.95
N VAL A 26 -24.91 8.23 -9.81
CA VAL A 26 -25.40 6.96 -9.27
C VAL A 26 -26.40 6.30 -10.23
N GLU A 27 -27.28 7.10 -10.82
CA GLU A 27 -28.29 6.66 -11.78
C GLU A 27 -27.68 5.97 -13.02
N ARG A 28 -26.55 6.48 -13.52
CA ARG A 28 -25.81 5.88 -14.66
C ARG A 28 -25.29 4.46 -14.38
N LEU A 29 -25.15 4.09 -13.11
CA LEU A 29 -24.70 2.76 -12.69
C LEU A 29 -25.84 1.79 -12.42
N ALA A 30 -27.10 2.21 -12.56
CA ALA A 30 -28.25 1.35 -12.34
C ALA A 30 -28.23 0.13 -13.29
N GLN A 31 -28.37 -1.05 -12.69
CA GLN A 31 -28.35 -2.34 -13.39
C GLN A 31 -29.52 -3.21 -12.98
N THR A 32 -29.88 -4.15 -13.84
CA THR A 32 -30.89 -5.16 -13.51
C THR A 32 -30.55 -6.50 -14.16
N ARG A 33 -31.21 -7.57 -13.66
CA ARG A 33 -31.02 -8.94 -14.12
C ARG A 33 -31.99 -9.25 -15.26
N LEU A 34 -31.47 -9.84 -16.33
CA LEU A 34 -32.21 -10.34 -17.48
C LEU A 34 -31.96 -11.85 -17.62
N LYS A 35 -33.01 -12.68 -17.61
CA LYS A 35 -32.85 -14.10 -17.96
C LYS A 35 -33.05 -14.31 -19.46
N VAL A 36 -32.05 -14.86 -20.14
CA VAL A 36 -32.12 -15.29 -21.54
C VAL A 36 -31.79 -16.78 -21.60
N ASN A 37 -32.72 -17.62 -22.08
CA ASN A 37 -32.56 -19.07 -22.22
C ASN A 37 -32.05 -19.76 -20.95
N GLY A 38 -32.67 -19.48 -19.81
CA GLY A 38 -32.30 -20.04 -18.50
C GLY A 38 -31.02 -19.46 -17.88
N LYS A 39 -30.28 -18.60 -18.58
CA LYS A 39 -29.06 -17.95 -18.08
C LYS A 39 -29.33 -16.50 -17.65
N THR A 40 -28.84 -16.13 -16.48
CA THR A 40 -28.92 -14.75 -15.98
C THR A 40 -27.83 -13.89 -16.61
N MET A 41 -28.23 -12.78 -17.22
CA MET A 41 -27.41 -11.71 -17.80
C MET A 41 -27.70 -10.40 -17.04
N LEU A 42 -26.84 -9.40 -17.24
CA LEU A 42 -27.05 -8.05 -16.71
C LEU A 42 -27.28 -7.04 -17.82
N GLU A 43 -28.13 -6.07 -17.52
CA GLU A 43 -28.43 -4.93 -18.37
C GLU A 43 -28.25 -3.65 -17.55
N ARG A 44 -27.52 -2.67 -18.09
CA ARG A 44 -27.47 -1.30 -17.54
C ARG A 44 -28.72 -0.56 -18.00
N SER A 45 -29.58 -0.20 -17.07
CA SER A 45 -30.80 0.55 -17.34
C SER A 45 -30.55 2.06 -17.38
N GLY A 46 -29.56 2.54 -16.62
CA GLY A 46 -29.16 3.95 -16.59
C GLY A 46 -30.26 4.91 -16.11
N ASN A 47 -31.24 4.41 -15.36
CA ASN A 47 -32.34 5.20 -14.80
C ASN A 47 -32.73 4.71 -13.40
N LEU A 48 -33.15 5.62 -12.51
CA LEU A 48 -33.58 5.35 -11.14
C LEU A 48 -34.79 6.20 -10.74
N VAL A 49 -35.56 5.72 -9.77
CA VAL A 49 -36.58 6.53 -9.09
C VAL A 49 -36.08 6.85 -7.68
N ILE A 50 -35.89 8.14 -7.39
CA ILE A 50 -35.24 8.60 -6.16
C ILE A 50 -36.08 9.67 -5.46
N GLY A 51 -36.54 9.39 -4.25
CA GLY A 51 -37.17 10.39 -3.37
C GLY A 51 -36.12 11.11 -2.54
N LYS A 52 -36.04 12.44 -2.61
CA LYS A 52 -35.09 13.25 -1.83
C LYS A 52 -35.79 13.95 -0.68
N PHE A 53 -35.51 13.53 0.55
CA PHE A 53 -36.09 14.11 1.77
C PHE A 53 -35.03 14.90 2.54
N ARG A 54 -35.10 16.23 2.48
CA ARG A 54 -34.17 17.12 3.20
C ARG A 54 -34.57 17.23 4.66
N HIS A 55 -33.62 16.95 5.55
CA HIS A 55 -33.74 17.11 6.99
C HIS A 55 -32.76 18.18 7.47
N GLU A 56 -33.10 18.88 8.55
CA GLU A 56 -32.35 20.04 9.05
C GLU A 56 -31.65 19.75 10.39
N MET A 57 -32.02 18.67 11.06
CA MET A 57 -31.64 18.42 12.45
C MET A 57 -30.95 17.07 12.60
N SER A 58 -29.94 17.03 13.45
CA SER A 58 -29.42 15.78 13.97
C SER A 58 -30.42 15.19 14.97
N ARG A 59 -30.29 13.90 15.30
CA ARG A 59 -31.11 13.31 16.38
C ARG A 59 -30.85 13.93 17.76
N ALA A 60 -29.70 14.57 17.96
CA ALA A 60 -29.37 15.30 19.18
C ALA A 60 -29.84 16.77 19.13
N LYS A 61 -30.65 17.14 18.13
CA LYS A 61 -31.15 18.50 17.91
C LYS A 61 -30.03 19.51 17.61
N ASP A 62 -28.91 19.05 17.06
CA ASP A 62 -27.86 19.91 16.49
C ASP A 62 -28.21 20.30 15.05
N PRO A 63 -27.75 21.46 14.54
CA PRO A 63 -27.99 21.89 13.16
C PRO A 63 -27.22 21.01 12.16
N GLN A 64 -27.93 20.07 11.53
CA GLN A 64 -27.35 19.09 10.60
C GLN A 64 -28.22 18.94 9.35
N MET A 65 -27.99 19.81 8.36
CA MET A 65 -28.64 19.67 7.06
C MET A 65 -28.13 18.43 6.33
N HIS A 66 -29.03 17.54 5.96
CA HIS A 66 -28.73 16.33 5.19
C HIS A 66 -29.94 15.90 4.35
N THR A 67 -29.72 15.13 3.30
CA THR A 67 -30.80 14.64 2.44
C THR A 67 -30.80 13.12 2.43
N HIS A 68 -31.93 12.51 2.81
CA HIS A 68 -32.17 11.09 2.58
C HIS A 68 -32.63 10.91 1.13
N ALA A 69 -31.72 10.51 0.26
CA ALA A 69 -32.03 10.09 -1.10
C ALA A 69 -32.46 8.61 -1.09
N VAL A 70 -33.77 8.37 -0.99
CA VAL A 70 -34.37 7.03 -0.97
C VAL A 70 -34.47 6.52 -2.41
N VAL A 71 -33.59 5.58 -2.76
CA VAL A 71 -33.58 4.90 -4.06
C VAL A 71 -34.58 3.75 -4.03
N MET A 72 -35.59 3.79 -4.89
CA MET A 72 -36.54 2.69 -5.02
C MET A 72 -35.83 1.47 -5.63
N ASN A 73 -36.17 0.26 -5.16
CA ASN A 73 -35.63 -0.99 -5.72
C ASN A 73 -36.30 -1.36 -7.06
N MET A 74 -36.32 -0.42 -7.99
CA MET A 74 -36.88 -0.58 -9.33
C MET A 74 -36.13 0.26 -10.35
N THR A 75 -35.97 -0.28 -11.55
CA THR A 75 -35.42 0.42 -12.70
C THR A 75 -36.08 -0.08 -13.98
N ARG A 76 -36.18 0.78 -14.99
CA ARG A 76 -36.85 0.49 -16.26
C ARG A 76 -35.85 0.00 -17.30
N ARG A 77 -36.11 -1.17 -17.87
CA ARG A 77 -35.26 -1.78 -18.91
C ARG A 77 -35.51 -1.18 -20.28
N SER A 78 -34.62 -1.49 -21.23
CA SER A 78 -34.78 -1.13 -22.65
C SER A 78 -36.07 -1.67 -23.27
N ASP A 79 -36.58 -2.80 -22.78
CA ASP A 79 -37.88 -3.38 -23.18
C ASP A 79 -39.10 -2.67 -22.53
N GLY A 80 -38.86 -1.58 -21.80
CA GLY A 80 -39.89 -0.79 -21.12
C GLY A 80 -40.38 -1.37 -19.80
N LYS A 81 -39.99 -2.59 -19.41
CA LYS A 81 -40.46 -3.26 -18.18
C LYS A 81 -39.66 -2.84 -16.95
N TRP A 82 -40.35 -2.75 -15.82
CA TRP A 82 -39.75 -2.51 -14.51
C TRP A 82 -39.21 -3.80 -13.89
N ARG A 83 -38.01 -3.73 -13.31
CA ARG A 83 -37.34 -4.85 -12.63
C ARG A 83 -36.60 -4.37 -11.40
N ALA A 84 -36.28 -5.31 -10.50
CA ALA A 84 -35.48 -5.05 -9.32
C ALA A 84 -34.09 -4.51 -9.69
N LEU A 85 -33.62 -3.55 -8.90
CA LEU A 85 -32.30 -2.94 -9.04
C LEU A 85 -31.23 -3.89 -8.50
N ARG A 86 -30.11 -3.95 -9.22
CA ARG A 86 -28.84 -4.48 -8.72
C ARG A 86 -27.92 -3.30 -8.41
N ASN A 87 -27.33 -3.27 -7.21
CA ASN A 87 -26.61 -2.11 -6.68
C ASN A 87 -25.12 -2.37 -6.37
N ASP A 88 -24.56 -3.51 -6.78
CA ASP A 88 -23.16 -3.86 -6.49
C ASP A 88 -22.16 -2.79 -6.95
N ASP A 89 -22.33 -2.25 -8.16
CA ASP A 89 -21.46 -1.21 -8.70
C ASP A 89 -21.67 0.15 -8.00
N ILE A 90 -22.88 0.42 -7.52
CA ILE A 90 -23.19 1.62 -6.73
C ILE A 90 -22.42 1.59 -5.41
N TYR A 91 -22.37 0.44 -4.73
CA TYR A 91 -21.61 0.29 -3.48
C TYR A 91 -20.11 0.49 -3.69
N LYS A 92 -19.54 0.03 -4.80
CA LYS A 92 -18.11 0.18 -5.09
C LYS A 92 -17.68 1.64 -5.23
N ILE A 93 -18.54 2.48 -5.82
CA ILE A 93 -18.20 3.89 -6.07
C ILE A 93 -18.66 4.83 -4.95
N GLN A 94 -19.20 4.32 -3.84
CA GLN A 94 -19.63 5.16 -2.72
C GLN A 94 -18.59 6.21 -2.30
N PRO A 95 -17.28 5.90 -2.17
CA PRO A 95 -16.27 6.89 -1.86
C PRO A 95 -16.13 8.00 -2.91
N GLN A 96 -16.39 7.66 -4.17
CA GLN A 96 -16.34 8.60 -5.28
C GLN A 96 -17.55 9.53 -5.27
N VAL A 97 -18.77 9.01 -5.05
CA VAL A 97 -20.00 9.81 -4.94
C VAL A 97 -19.88 10.81 -3.79
N ASP A 98 -19.35 10.38 -2.65
CA ASP A 98 -19.07 11.26 -1.50
C ASP A 98 -18.11 12.40 -1.87
N ALA A 99 -17.01 12.08 -2.56
CA ALA A 99 -16.05 13.08 -3.03
C ALA A 99 -16.65 14.04 -4.08
N MET A 100 -17.51 13.54 -4.98
CA MET A 100 -18.23 14.36 -5.96
C MET A 100 -19.19 15.33 -5.27
N TYR A 101 -20.01 14.85 -4.34
CA TYR A 101 -20.93 15.68 -3.57
C TYR A 101 -20.17 16.81 -2.86
N LYS A 102 -19.08 16.47 -2.15
CA LYS A 102 -18.24 17.45 -1.45
C LYS A 102 -17.61 18.44 -2.42
N GLY A 103 -17.08 17.98 -3.56
CA GLY A 103 -16.47 18.83 -4.58
C GLY A 103 -17.45 19.82 -5.20
N ILE A 104 -18.65 19.36 -5.56
CA ILE A 104 -19.70 20.19 -6.15
C ILE A 104 -20.22 21.19 -5.11
N LEU A 105 -20.48 20.75 -3.88
CA LEU A 105 -20.92 21.65 -2.82
C LEU A 105 -19.85 22.73 -2.54
N ALA A 106 -18.58 22.35 -2.47
CA ALA A 106 -17.49 23.29 -2.30
C ALA A 106 -17.42 24.32 -3.44
N GLN A 107 -17.61 23.89 -4.68
CA GLN A 107 -17.66 24.80 -5.83
C GLN A 107 -18.82 25.79 -5.72
N GLU A 108 -20.03 25.31 -5.42
CA GLU A 108 -21.22 26.14 -5.29
C GLU A 108 -21.05 27.15 -4.15
N LEU A 109 -20.50 26.74 -3.01
CA LEU A 109 -20.21 27.64 -1.88
C LEU A 109 -19.15 28.70 -2.22
N ARG A 110 -18.11 28.34 -2.98
CA ARG A 110 -17.12 29.33 -3.45
C ARG A 110 -17.71 30.32 -4.44
N ALA A 111 -18.60 29.87 -5.32
CA ALA A 111 -19.34 30.75 -6.23
C ALA A 111 -20.24 31.75 -5.48
N LEU A 112 -20.71 31.38 -4.28
CA LEU A 112 -21.40 32.28 -3.36
C LEU A 112 -20.48 33.23 -2.57
N GLY A 113 -19.16 33.12 -2.75
CA GLY A 113 -18.15 33.97 -2.10
C GLY A 113 -17.57 33.41 -0.79
N TYR A 114 -17.90 32.16 -0.42
CA TYR A 114 -17.35 31.56 0.79
C TYR A 114 -15.95 31.00 0.57
N GLU A 115 -15.07 31.19 1.56
CA GLU A 115 -13.77 30.54 1.62
C GLU A 115 -13.87 29.16 2.31
N ILE A 116 -13.13 28.19 1.79
CA ILE A 116 -13.20 26.79 2.21
C ILE A 116 -11.86 26.34 2.81
N ARG A 117 -11.94 25.73 4.00
CA ARG A 117 -10.84 25.06 4.68
C ARG A 117 -11.00 23.54 4.53
N VAL A 118 -10.10 22.90 3.78
CA VAL A 118 -10.06 21.43 3.65
C VAL A 118 -9.29 20.84 4.83
N LEU A 119 -9.85 19.82 5.48
CA LEU A 119 -9.38 19.28 6.75
C LEU A 119 -8.51 18.02 6.59
N ASP A 120 -8.74 17.25 5.53
CA ASP A 120 -8.08 15.96 5.35
C ASP A 120 -7.97 15.49 3.89
N ASN A 121 -7.34 14.33 3.71
CA ASN A 121 -7.21 13.63 2.42
C ASN A 121 -8.51 13.01 1.91
N GLN A 122 -9.60 13.04 2.69
CA GLN A 122 -10.91 12.55 2.28
C GLN A 122 -11.75 13.66 1.63
N GLY A 123 -11.22 14.88 1.56
CA GLY A 123 -11.94 16.02 1.02
C GLY A 123 -12.99 16.56 1.99
N ASN A 124 -12.91 16.23 3.29
CA ASN A 124 -13.75 16.87 4.29
C ASN A 124 -13.35 18.34 4.40
N PHE A 125 -14.35 19.22 4.45
CA PHE A 125 -14.11 20.66 4.46
C PHE A 125 -15.10 21.41 5.35
N GLU A 126 -14.69 22.60 5.76
CA GLU A 126 -15.48 23.56 6.54
C GLU A 126 -15.43 24.94 5.88
N LEU A 127 -16.35 25.82 6.25
CA LEU A 127 -16.27 27.23 5.89
C LEU A 127 -15.21 27.91 6.76
N ALA A 128 -14.26 28.59 6.14
CA ALA A 128 -13.06 29.10 6.83
C ALA A 128 -13.40 30.14 7.92
N HIS A 129 -14.52 30.85 7.78
CA HIS A 129 -14.96 31.90 8.69
C HIS A 129 -15.57 31.41 10.00
N ILE A 130 -16.00 30.14 10.06
CA ILE A 130 -16.49 29.54 11.29
C ILE A 130 -15.33 28.78 11.93
N SER A 131 -15.02 29.14 13.18
CA SER A 131 -13.94 28.48 13.91
C SER A 131 -14.32 27.04 14.25
N ARG A 132 -13.31 26.20 14.45
CA ARG A 132 -13.56 24.81 14.82
C ARG A 132 -14.21 24.69 16.19
N ASP A 133 -13.80 25.51 17.16
CA ASP A 133 -14.39 25.53 18.50
C ASP A 133 -15.88 25.88 18.44
N GLN A 134 -16.27 26.80 17.54
CA GLN A 134 -17.67 27.13 17.29
C GLN A 134 -18.43 25.94 16.70
N ILE A 135 -17.85 25.19 15.76
CA ILE A 135 -18.47 23.98 15.18
C ILE A 135 -18.62 22.89 16.25
N GLU A 136 -17.58 22.65 17.04
CA GLU A 136 -17.56 21.64 18.10
C GLU A 136 -18.58 21.95 19.20
N ALA A 137 -18.80 23.23 19.52
CA ALA A 137 -19.85 23.65 20.44
C ALA A 137 -21.27 23.28 19.96
N PHE A 138 -21.49 23.23 18.64
CA PHE A 138 -22.74 22.77 18.03
C PHE A 138 -22.76 21.26 17.69
N SER A 139 -21.75 20.51 18.13
CA SER A 139 -21.61 19.08 17.87
C SER A 139 -21.78 18.26 19.15
N SER A 140 -22.87 18.53 19.90
CA SER A 140 -23.16 17.89 21.19
C SER A 140 -23.20 16.36 21.07
N ARG A 141 -23.69 15.83 19.94
CA ARG A 141 -23.66 14.38 19.66
C ARG A 141 -22.26 13.79 19.55
N SER A 142 -21.33 14.47 18.85
CA SER A 142 -19.96 13.96 18.73
C SER A 142 -19.28 13.97 20.08
N LYS A 143 -19.53 14.98 20.90
CA LYS A 143 -18.99 15.09 22.26
C LYS A 143 -19.47 13.94 23.16
N VAL A 144 -20.77 13.59 23.11
CA VAL A 144 -21.28 12.42 23.85
C VAL A 144 -20.62 11.11 23.41
N ILE A 145 -20.37 10.93 22.11
CA ILE A 145 -19.69 9.74 21.58
C ILE A 145 -18.21 9.75 21.97
N GLU A 146 -17.56 10.90 21.93
CA GLU A 146 -16.15 11.07 22.31
C GLU A 146 -15.94 10.89 23.81
N ASP A 147 -16.81 11.44 24.65
CA ASP A 147 -16.80 11.24 26.10
C ASP A 147 -17.07 9.77 26.46
N ALA A 148 -17.99 9.10 25.76
CA ALA A 148 -18.23 7.67 25.92
C ALA A 148 -17.03 6.82 25.49
N LEU A 149 -16.37 7.18 24.38
CA LEU A 149 -15.14 6.53 23.94
C LEU A 149 -13.97 6.78 24.89
N ALA A 150 -13.88 7.99 25.45
CA ALA A 150 -12.83 8.39 26.39
C ALA A 150 -12.95 7.62 27.72
N LYS A 151 -14.16 7.28 28.16
CA LYS A 151 -14.39 6.39 29.32
C LYS A 151 -13.78 5.00 29.11
N ASP A 152 -13.69 4.54 27.87
CA ASP A 152 -13.03 3.28 27.49
C ASP A 152 -11.53 3.48 27.15
N GLY A 153 -10.96 4.65 27.44
CA GLY A 153 -9.57 4.99 27.14
C GLY A 153 -9.27 5.12 25.63
N LYS A 154 -10.29 5.29 24.79
CA LYS A 154 -10.17 5.34 23.34
C LYS A 154 -10.52 6.73 22.80
N THR A 155 -9.86 7.11 21.71
CA THR A 155 -10.26 8.30 20.93
C THR A 155 -11.16 7.91 19.76
N ARG A 156 -11.92 8.86 19.22
CA ARG A 156 -12.68 8.66 17.97
C ARG A 156 -11.78 8.29 16.79
N ALA A 157 -10.50 8.64 16.81
CA ALA A 157 -9.57 8.20 15.78
C ALA A 157 -9.20 6.71 15.91
N ASP A 158 -9.22 6.17 17.13
CA ASP A 158 -8.78 4.80 17.45
C ASP A 158 -9.93 3.77 17.47
N ALA A 159 -11.17 4.23 17.64
CA ALA A 159 -12.35 3.36 17.66
C ALA A 159 -12.74 2.84 16.26
N THR A 160 -13.13 1.57 16.21
CA THR A 160 -13.59 0.90 14.98
C THR A 160 -14.93 1.46 14.50
N PRO A 161 -15.26 1.31 13.20
CA PRO A 161 -16.58 1.69 12.68
C PRO A 161 -17.73 1.02 13.44
N LEU A 162 -17.56 -0.25 13.82
CA LEU A 162 -18.57 -1.02 14.55
C LEU A 162 -18.72 -0.53 16.00
N GLU A 163 -17.63 -0.25 16.73
CA GLU A 163 -17.70 0.31 18.08
C GLU A 163 -18.32 1.71 18.08
N LYS A 164 -17.93 2.56 17.12
CA LYS A 164 -18.56 3.87 16.90
C LYS A 164 -20.06 3.73 16.67
N GLN A 165 -20.46 2.71 15.90
CA GLN A 165 -21.86 2.43 15.63
C GLN A 165 -22.58 1.89 16.88
N ILE A 166 -21.97 0.98 17.64
CA ILE A 166 -22.51 0.42 18.89
C ILE A 166 -22.70 1.52 19.93
N ILE A 167 -21.67 2.34 20.19
CA ILE A 167 -21.74 3.45 21.14
C ILE A 167 -22.75 4.49 20.67
N ALA A 168 -22.80 4.81 19.38
CA ALA A 168 -23.83 5.68 18.81
C ALA A 168 -25.25 5.10 18.89
N MET A 169 -25.40 3.77 18.99
CA MET A 169 -26.68 3.08 19.20
C MET A 169 -27.03 2.95 20.68
N ALA A 170 -26.06 2.79 21.58
CA ALA A 170 -26.23 2.67 23.02
C ALA A 170 -26.53 4.02 23.68
N THR A 171 -25.84 5.08 23.24
CA THR A 171 -26.07 6.47 23.70
C THR A 171 -27.25 7.14 22.99
N ARG A 172 -28.12 6.35 22.33
CA ARG A 172 -29.23 6.81 21.48
C ARG A 172 -30.36 7.41 22.33
N PRO A 173 -30.62 8.73 22.28
CA PRO A 173 -31.80 9.29 22.93
C PRO A 173 -33.09 8.90 22.19
N ARG A 174 -34.21 8.80 22.93
CA ARG A 174 -35.55 8.64 22.35
C ARG A 174 -35.92 9.87 21.51
N LYS A 175 -36.69 9.66 20.44
CA LYS A 175 -37.14 10.73 19.53
C LYS A 175 -38.20 11.54 20.27
N ASP A 176 -37.86 12.75 20.68
CA ASP A 176 -38.71 13.68 21.44
C ASP A 176 -39.08 14.88 20.55
N GLU A 177 -40.34 14.93 20.14
CA GLU A 177 -40.95 15.93 19.24
C GLU A 177 -41.22 17.26 19.97
N ARG A 178 -40.18 17.89 20.51
CA ARG A 178 -40.29 19.29 20.95
C ARG A 178 -40.39 20.21 19.74
N ASP A 179 -41.06 21.34 19.97
CA ASP A 179 -41.38 22.34 18.96
C ASP A 179 -40.13 22.83 18.20
N ARG A 180 -40.16 22.75 16.87
CA ARG A 180 -39.03 23.07 15.97
C ARG A 180 -38.56 24.52 16.18
N HIS A 181 -39.48 25.39 16.57
CA HIS A 181 -39.23 26.80 16.85
C HIS A 181 -38.23 26.99 18.01
N LEU A 182 -38.48 26.33 19.14
CA LEU A 182 -37.66 26.46 20.35
C LEU A 182 -36.21 25.99 20.14
N VAL A 183 -36.01 24.96 19.32
CA VAL A 183 -34.67 24.48 19.00
C VAL A 183 -33.90 25.47 18.13
N LYS A 184 -34.60 26.12 17.18
CA LYS A 184 -33.99 27.13 16.32
C LYS A 184 -33.60 28.37 17.12
N GLU A 185 -34.46 28.82 18.04
CA GLU A 185 -34.14 29.90 18.98
C GLU A 185 -32.91 29.57 19.84
N TYR A 186 -32.83 28.35 20.39
CA TYR A 186 -31.66 27.90 21.13
C TYR A 186 -30.38 28.00 20.28
N TRP A 187 -30.43 27.59 19.01
CA TRP A 187 -29.26 27.70 18.12
C TRP A 187 -28.84 29.15 17.87
N VAL A 188 -29.80 30.05 17.68
CA VAL A 188 -29.57 31.48 17.48
C VAL A 188 -28.88 32.07 18.73
N THR A 189 -29.44 31.83 19.92
CA THR A 189 -28.88 32.31 21.19
C THR A 189 -27.46 31.79 21.40
N LYS A 190 -27.25 30.48 21.21
CA LYS A 190 -25.92 29.87 21.36
C LYS A 190 -24.91 30.41 20.34
N ALA A 191 -25.34 30.69 19.11
CA ALA A 191 -24.45 31.27 18.10
C ALA A 191 -24.03 32.71 18.47
N ARG A 192 -24.94 33.47 19.10
CA ARG A 192 -24.64 34.81 19.64
C ARG A 192 -23.64 34.74 20.80
N GLU A 193 -23.83 33.82 21.74
CA GLU A 193 -22.90 33.59 22.87
C GLU A 193 -21.49 33.22 22.39
N LEU A 194 -21.39 32.42 21.33
CA LEU A 194 -20.12 32.00 20.73
C LEU A 194 -19.50 33.04 19.78
N GLY A 195 -20.14 34.20 19.62
CA GLY A 195 -19.66 35.28 18.76
C GLY A 195 -19.48 34.88 17.30
N ILE A 196 -20.38 34.03 16.76
CA ILE A 196 -20.25 33.53 15.39
C ILE A 196 -20.60 34.64 14.39
N ASP A 197 -19.61 35.06 13.61
CA ASP A 197 -19.80 35.93 12.46
C ASP A 197 -20.26 35.09 11.25
N PHE A 198 -21.52 35.23 10.83
CA PHE A 198 -22.07 34.56 9.65
C PHE A 198 -21.90 35.37 8.35
N GLY A 199 -21.29 36.55 8.41
CA GLY A 199 -21.04 37.43 7.27
C GLY A 199 -22.28 38.13 6.70
N ALA A 200 -22.08 38.89 5.61
CA ALA A 200 -23.08 39.80 5.03
C ALA A 200 -24.32 39.11 4.44
N ARG A 201 -24.27 37.79 4.18
CA ARG A 201 -25.41 36.99 3.70
C ARG A 201 -26.28 36.44 4.84
N SER A 202 -25.95 36.76 6.09
CA SER A 202 -26.71 36.34 7.28
C SER A 202 -27.99 37.15 7.43
N HIS A 203 -29.11 36.46 7.66
CA HIS A 203 -30.38 37.06 8.04
C HIS A 203 -30.57 37.12 9.56
N LEU A 204 -29.53 36.80 10.35
CA LEU A 204 -29.69 36.58 11.79
C LEU A 204 -29.84 37.86 12.63
N ASP A 205 -29.37 39.03 12.18
CA ASP A 205 -29.24 40.17 13.11
C ASP A 205 -29.41 41.58 12.49
N ASN A 206 -29.84 41.75 11.22
CA ASN A 206 -29.89 43.07 10.53
C ASN A 206 -28.59 43.91 10.63
N ARG A 207 -27.46 43.30 11.03
CA ARG A 207 -26.15 43.92 11.11
C ARG A 207 -25.54 43.93 9.71
N GLU A 208 -25.14 45.10 9.22
CA GLU A 208 -24.31 45.19 8.03
C GLU A 208 -22.89 44.71 8.36
N TYR A 209 -22.58 43.49 7.94
CA TYR A 209 -21.20 43.00 7.95
C TYR A 209 -20.50 43.57 6.72
N ALA A 210 -19.36 44.23 6.92
CA ALA A 210 -18.55 44.69 5.80
C ALA A 210 -18.23 43.51 4.87
N PRO A 211 -18.28 43.67 3.54
CA PRO A 211 -17.79 42.65 2.63
C PRO A 211 -16.34 42.35 3.03
N ARG A 212 -16.05 41.07 3.35
CA ARG A 212 -14.69 40.69 3.71
C ARG A 212 -13.78 41.04 2.54
N LYS A 213 -12.88 42.01 2.74
CA LYS A 213 -11.76 42.33 1.86
C LYS A 213 -10.74 41.20 1.93
N GLY A 214 -11.11 40.04 1.40
CA GLY A 214 -10.21 38.94 1.15
C GLY A 214 -10.50 38.46 -0.25
N SER A 215 -9.61 38.76 -1.21
CA SER A 215 -9.60 38.02 -2.47
C SER A 215 -9.64 36.53 -2.14
N PRO A 216 -10.50 35.71 -2.75
CA PRO A 216 -10.51 34.28 -2.48
C PRO A 216 -9.07 33.78 -2.60
N ALA A 217 -8.50 33.25 -1.51
CA ALA A 217 -7.08 32.93 -1.45
C ALA A 217 -6.68 32.18 -2.71
N GLU A 218 -5.91 32.85 -3.57
CA GLU A 218 -5.47 32.25 -4.83
C GLU A 218 -4.65 31.03 -4.44
N TYR A 219 -5.12 29.85 -4.86
CA TYR A 219 -4.30 28.66 -4.68
C TYR A 219 -3.01 28.91 -5.45
N SER A 220 -1.88 28.95 -4.73
CA SER A 220 -0.55 28.97 -5.33
C SER A 220 -0.33 27.65 -6.07
N LEU A 221 -0.84 27.61 -7.30
CA LEU A 221 -0.47 26.64 -8.31
C LEU A 221 0.80 27.14 -8.98
N PRO A 222 1.74 26.26 -9.35
CA PRO A 222 2.84 26.65 -10.22
C PRO A 222 2.29 27.29 -11.51
N GLU A 223 2.98 28.31 -12.01
CA GLU A 223 2.59 28.97 -13.26
C GLU A 223 2.38 27.96 -14.40
N GLY A 224 1.29 28.13 -15.14
CA GLY A 224 0.94 27.27 -16.30
C GLY A 224 0.25 25.95 -15.98
N ILE A 225 -0.02 25.62 -14.71
CA ILE A 225 -0.75 24.39 -14.34
C ILE A 225 -2.20 24.71 -13.99
N THR A 226 -3.14 24.08 -14.72
CA THR A 226 -4.58 24.20 -14.42
C THR A 226 -4.95 23.45 -13.12
N PRO A 227 -6.03 23.83 -12.42
CA PRO A 227 -6.51 23.10 -11.25
C PRO A 227 -6.75 21.61 -11.52
N GLY A 228 -7.36 21.27 -12.67
CA GLY A 228 -7.58 19.88 -13.09
C GLY A 228 -6.28 19.08 -13.22
N GLN A 229 -5.26 19.66 -13.88
CA GLN A 229 -3.92 19.07 -13.97
C GLN A 229 -3.29 18.84 -12.59
N ALA A 230 -3.37 19.82 -11.69
CA ALA A 230 -2.76 19.73 -10.37
C ALA A 230 -3.33 18.56 -9.53
N VAL A 231 -4.66 18.37 -9.56
CA VAL A 231 -5.33 17.34 -8.74
C VAL A 231 -5.17 15.94 -9.32
N VAL A 232 -5.21 15.80 -10.66
CA VAL A 232 -4.96 14.51 -11.32
C VAL A 232 -3.49 14.12 -11.19
N GLN A 233 -2.55 15.06 -11.34
CA GLN A 233 -1.13 14.79 -11.13
C GLN A 233 -0.82 14.40 -9.69
N TYR A 234 -1.49 15.00 -8.70
CA TYR A 234 -1.43 14.57 -7.30
C TYR A 234 -1.90 13.12 -7.14
N ALA A 235 -3.07 12.77 -7.69
CA ALA A 235 -3.62 11.42 -7.59
C ALA A 235 -2.71 10.38 -8.24
N ILE A 236 -2.16 10.68 -9.43
CA ILE A 236 -1.16 9.84 -10.10
C ILE A 236 0.07 9.68 -9.22
N ASN A 237 0.67 10.76 -8.70
CA ASN A 237 1.87 10.67 -7.87
C ASN A 237 1.65 9.91 -6.56
N HIS A 238 0.50 10.12 -5.91
CA HIS A 238 0.13 9.44 -4.67
C HIS A 238 -0.04 7.93 -4.88
N LEU A 239 -0.82 7.53 -5.90
CA LEU A 239 -1.12 6.13 -6.16
C LEU A 239 0.10 5.39 -6.75
N THR A 240 0.85 6.05 -7.64
CA THR A 240 1.99 5.42 -8.34
C THR A 240 3.27 5.30 -7.50
N GLU A 241 3.26 5.80 -6.27
CA GLU A 241 4.34 5.54 -5.31
C GLU A 241 4.36 4.08 -4.86
N ARG A 242 3.16 3.47 -4.74
CA ARG A 242 2.99 2.09 -4.25
C ARG A 242 2.57 1.12 -5.34
N GLU A 243 1.85 1.58 -6.36
CA GLU A 243 1.32 0.74 -7.43
C GLU A 243 1.87 1.15 -8.81
N GLN A 244 2.25 0.20 -9.67
CA GLN A 244 2.61 0.52 -11.07
C GLN A 244 1.39 0.66 -11.97
N VAL A 245 0.28 0.03 -11.58
CA VAL A 245 -0.99 -0.01 -12.30
C VAL A 245 -2.10 0.35 -11.32
N VAL A 246 -2.91 1.34 -11.68
CA VAL A 246 -3.92 1.95 -10.81
C VAL A 246 -5.30 1.75 -11.42
N GLY A 247 -6.29 1.42 -10.60
CA GLY A 247 -7.70 1.36 -11.03
C GLY A 247 -8.28 2.73 -11.34
N GLU A 248 -9.21 2.80 -12.28
CA GLU A 248 -9.94 4.03 -12.61
C GLU A 248 -10.68 4.62 -11.41
N ASN A 249 -11.35 3.79 -10.62
CA ASN A 249 -12.14 4.22 -9.48
C ASN A 249 -11.24 4.82 -8.40
N ASP A 250 -10.09 4.21 -8.12
CA ASP A 250 -9.12 4.72 -7.16
C ASP A 250 -8.52 6.05 -7.63
N LEU A 251 -8.11 6.13 -8.91
CA LEU A 251 -7.58 7.35 -9.51
C LEU A 251 -8.60 8.50 -9.44
N ARG A 252 -9.85 8.25 -9.86
CA ARG A 252 -10.92 9.25 -9.81
C ARG A 252 -11.24 9.65 -8.38
N THR A 253 -11.38 8.69 -7.47
CA THR A 253 -11.70 8.97 -6.06
C THR A 253 -10.65 9.87 -5.41
N VAL A 254 -9.35 9.54 -5.56
CA VAL A 254 -8.27 10.36 -4.99
C VAL A 254 -8.22 11.75 -5.64
N ALA A 255 -8.37 11.83 -6.96
CA ALA A 255 -8.39 13.10 -7.67
C ALA A 255 -9.57 13.98 -7.23
N LEU A 256 -10.77 13.43 -7.09
CA LEU A 256 -11.97 14.14 -6.65
C LEU A 256 -11.87 14.61 -5.20
N ARG A 257 -11.33 13.77 -4.29
CA ARG A 257 -11.04 14.19 -2.90
C ARG A 257 -10.08 15.37 -2.85
N ARG A 258 -9.07 15.36 -3.72
CA ARG A 258 -8.11 16.47 -3.82
C ARG A 258 -8.71 17.70 -4.51
N ALA A 259 -9.70 17.51 -5.37
CA ALA A 259 -10.40 18.55 -6.11
C ALA A 259 -11.33 19.40 -5.25
N VAL A 260 -11.74 18.93 -4.07
CA VAL A 260 -12.58 19.70 -3.15
C VAL A 260 -11.97 21.08 -2.89
N GLY A 261 -12.75 22.11 -3.23
CA GLY A 261 -12.33 23.50 -3.09
C GLY A 261 -11.34 23.99 -4.15
N LEU A 262 -10.90 23.19 -5.12
CA LEU A 262 -9.87 23.56 -6.10
C LEU A 262 -10.30 23.36 -7.57
N ALA A 263 -10.92 22.23 -7.90
CA ALA A 263 -11.27 21.86 -9.28
C ALA A 263 -12.65 21.19 -9.34
N THR A 264 -13.29 21.21 -10.51
CA THR A 264 -14.60 20.57 -10.71
C THR A 264 -14.45 19.09 -11.09
N PRO A 265 -15.46 18.25 -10.83
CA PRO A 265 -15.46 16.86 -11.29
C PRO A 265 -15.26 16.71 -12.81
N ASP A 266 -15.80 17.63 -13.60
CA ASP A 266 -15.65 17.63 -15.05
C ASP A 266 -14.21 17.91 -15.47
N GLN A 267 -13.55 18.90 -14.86
CA GLN A 267 -12.12 19.18 -15.09
C GLN A 267 -11.25 17.96 -14.78
N VAL A 268 -11.57 17.20 -13.72
CA VAL A 268 -10.86 15.95 -13.39
C VAL A 268 -11.04 14.91 -14.50
N ASN A 269 -12.27 14.71 -14.97
CA ASN A 269 -12.56 13.73 -16.02
C ASN A 269 -11.93 14.11 -17.37
N GLU A 270 -11.98 15.39 -17.74
CA GLU A 270 -11.35 15.92 -18.96
C GLU A 270 -9.84 15.78 -18.93
N GLU A 271 -9.21 16.07 -17.79
CA GLU A 271 -7.77 15.93 -17.63
C GLU A 271 -7.32 14.47 -17.74
N ILE A 272 -8.04 13.53 -17.12
CA ILE A 272 -7.74 12.09 -17.27
C ILE A 272 -7.82 11.69 -18.76
N LYS A 273 -8.88 12.08 -19.47
CA LYS A 273 -9.03 11.81 -20.91
C LYS A 273 -7.90 12.43 -21.73
N ARG A 274 -7.48 13.67 -21.41
CA ARG A 274 -6.38 14.37 -22.06
C ARG A 274 -5.06 13.61 -21.89
N LEU A 275 -4.75 13.17 -20.67
CA LEU A 275 -3.53 12.40 -20.37
C LEU A 275 -3.51 11.04 -21.05
N VAL A 276 -4.66 10.38 -21.19
CA VAL A 276 -4.79 9.14 -21.97
C VAL A 276 -4.54 9.40 -23.46
N LYS A 277 -5.15 10.45 -24.03
CA LYS A 277 -4.96 10.82 -25.44
C LYS A 277 -3.50 11.17 -25.76
N GLN A 278 -2.80 11.83 -24.83
CA GLN A 278 -1.37 12.17 -24.97
C GLN A 278 -0.43 10.98 -24.75
N GLY A 279 -0.92 9.88 -24.17
CA GLY A 279 -0.10 8.72 -23.83
C GLY A 279 0.73 8.87 -22.56
N THR A 280 0.57 9.95 -21.79
CA THR A 280 1.17 10.10 -20.45
C THR A 280 0.59 9.06 -19.49
N LEU A 281 -0.73 8.85 -19.58
CA LEU A 281 -1.46 7.77 -18.93
C LEU A 281 -1.77 6.71 -19.98
N ILE A 282 -1.40 5.46 -19.72
CA ILE A 282 -1.58 4.33 -20.62
C ILE A 282 -2.74 3.49 -20.08
N GLU A 283 -3.84 3.45 -20.83
CA GLU A 283 -5.00 2.62 -20.52
C GLU A 283 -4.71 1.14 -20.82
N SER A 284 -5.07 0.28 -19.87
CA SER A 284 -4.98 -1.16 -20.04
C SER A 284 -5.98 -1.65 -21.09
N PRO A 285 -5.69 -2.76 -21.78
CA PRO A 285 -6.69 -3.42 -22.60
C PRO A 285 -7.93 -3.81 -21.79
N PRO A 286 -9.11 -3.92 -22.43
CA PRO A 286 -10.33 -4.31 -21.73
C PRO A 286 -10.17 -5.71 -21.15
N THR A 287 -10.43 -5.82 -19.85
CA THR A 287 -10.49 -7.09 -19.12
C THR A 287 -11.92 -7.42 -18.74
N TYR A 288 -12.17 -8.70 -18.51
CA TYR A 288 -13.51 -9.23 -18.25
C TYR A 288 -13.49 -10.21 -17.09
N ARG A 289 -14.63 -10.36 -16.44
CA ARG A 289 -14.88 -11.28 -15.32
C ARG A 289 -16.22 -11.98 -15.47
N MET A 290 -16.42 -13.10 -14.78
CA MET A 290 -17.71 -13.81 -14.81
C MET A 290 -18.79 -13.05 -13.99
N PRO A 291 -20.04 -12.98 -14.47
CA PRO A 291 -21.19 -12.46 -13.72
C PRO A 291 -21.41 -13.26 -12.44
N ASN A 292 -21.60 -12.58 -11.30
CA ASN A 292 -21.72 -13.21 -9.98
C ASN A 292 -20.57 -14.15 -9.61
N GLY A 293 -19.41 -14.03 -10.26
CA GLY A 293 -18.24 -14.79 -9.84
C GLY A 293 -17.99 -14.53 -8.36
N ASP A 294 -17.68 -15.59 -7.61
CA ASP A 294 -17.00 -15.46 -6.33
C ASP A 294 -15.86 -14.42 -6.47
N LEU A 295 -15.46 -13.81 -5.35
CA LEU A 295 -14.30 -12.91 -5.30
C LEU A 295 -13.02 -13.48 -5.97
N ASP A 296 -13.03 -14.78 -6.29
CA ASP A 296 -11.96 -15.57 -6.87
C ASP A 296 -12.02 -15.74 -8.40
N SER A 297 -13.04 -15.19 -9.11
CA SER A 297 -13.07 -15.23 -10.58
C SER A 297 -11.96 -14.36 -11.18
N PRO A 298 -11.12 -14.90 -12.09
CA PRO A 298 -9.97 -14.16 -12.60
C PRO A 298 -10.42 -13.00 -13.50
N VAL A 299 -9.77 -11.85 -13.35
CA VAL A 299 -9.99 -10.67 -14.19
C VAL A 299 -8.95 -10.69 -15.31
N LEU A 300 -9.36 -11.14 -16.50
CA LEU A 300 -8.45 -11.40 -17.61
C LEU A 300 -8.90 -10.68 -18.88
N SER A 301 -7.95 -10.37 -19.77
CA SER A 301 -8.30 -9.94 -21.13
C SER A 301 -8.92 -11.08 -21.95
N PRO A 302 -9.48 -10.80 -23.14
CA PRO A 302 -9.94 -11.85 -24.03
C PRO A 302 -8.84 -12.88 -24.37
N ALA A 303 -7.58 -12.44 -24.48
CA ALA A 303 -6.44 -13.34 -24.65
C ALA A 303 -6.15 -14.17 -23.40
N GLY A 304 -6.21 -13.56 -22.21
CA GLY A 304 -6.06 -14.27 -20.95
C GLY A 304 -7.16 -15.31 -20.71
N TRP A 305 -8.42 -14.99 -21.00
CA TRP A 305 -9.53 -15.94 -20.92
C TRP A 305 -9.37 -17.12 -21.88
N ARG A 306 -8.85 -16.89 -23.09
CA ARG A 306 -8.54 -17.98 -24.03
C ARG A 306 -7.49 -18.92 -23.44
N ALA A 307 -6.34 -18.37 -23.02
CA ALA A 307 -5.27 -19.16 -22.40
C ALA A 307 -5.76 -19.93 -21.17
N HIS A 308 -6.54 -19.27 -20.31
CA HIS A 308 -7.11 -19.89 -19.12
C HIS A 308 -8.06 -21.05 -19.46
N LEU A 309 -8.89 -20.93 -20.50
CA LEU A 309 -9.76 -22.00 -20.96
C LEU A 309 -9.00 -23.14 -21.64
N GLN A 310 -7.90 -22.85 -22.33
CA GLN A 310 -7.01 -23.87 -22.90
C GLN A 310 -6.36 -24.68 -21.79
N GLU A 311 -5.85 -24.03 -20.73
CA GLU A 311 -5.23 -24.70 -19.59
C GLU A 311 -6.25 -25.49 -18.77
N LEU A 312 -7.39 -24.88 -18.43
CA LEU A 312 -8.37 -25.47 -17.52
C LEU A 312 -9.22 -26.56 -18.18
N LYS A 313 -9.50 -26.43 -19.48
CA LYS A 313 -10.40 -27.36 -20.20
C LYS A 313 -9.74 -28.09 -21.37
N GLY A 314 -8.46 -27.88 -21.63
CA GLY A 314 -7.76 -28.47 -22.78
C GLY A 314 -8.30 -28.01 -24.14
N TRP A 315 -9.00 -26.87 -24.21
CA TRP A 315 -9.65 -26.42 -25.44
C TRP A 315 -8.65 -25.99 -26.52
N SER A 316 -9.02 -26.13 -27.79
CA SER A 316 -8.25 -25.52 -28.89
C SER A 316 -8.39 -24.00 -28.91
N GLU A 317 -7.41 -23.28 -29.46
CA GLU A 317 -7.43 -21.81 -29.60
C GLU A 317 -8.72 -21.32 -30.30
N LYS A 318 -9.18 -22.05 -31.33
CA LYS A 318 -10.40 -21.72 -32.08
C LYS A 318 -11.65 -21.84 -31.20
N GLN A 319 -11.78 -22.90 -30.41
CA GLN A 319 -12.91 -23.09 -29.49
C GLN A 319 -12.91 -22.06 -28.38
N ALA A 320 -11.75 -21.82 -27.75
CA ALA A 320 -11.59 -20.83 -26.70
C ALA A 320 -11.95 -19.42 -27.20
N ARG A 321 -11.47 -19.03 -28.39
CA ARG A 321 -11.81 -17.75 -29.02
C ARG A 321 -13.30 -17.61 -29.28
N GLN A 322 -13.92 -18.60 -29.91
CA GLN A 322 -15.36 -18.57 -30.19
C GLN A 322 -16.20 -18.47 -28.92
N TYR A 323 -15.81 -19.17 -27.85
CA TYR A 323 -16.49 -19.08 -26.57
C TYR A 323 -16.36 -17.69 -25.95
N VAL A 324 -15.13 -17.16 -25.85
CA VAL A 324 -14.87 -15.85 -25.24
C VAL A 324 -15.59 -14.74 -26.00
N ASP A 325 -15.52 -14.74 -27.33
CA ASP A 325 -16.21 -13.75 -28.17
C ASP A 325 -17.73 -13.80 -27.97
N LYS A 326 -18.31 -15.02 -27.92
CA LYS A 326 -19.75 -15.20 -27.64
C LYS A 326 -20.09 -14.79 -26.21
N ALA A 327 -19.25 -15.10 -25.23
CA ALA A 327 -19.47 -14.79 -23.82
C ALA A 327 -19.45 -13.28 -23.55
N ILE A 328 -18.52 -12.55 -24.17
CA ILE A 328 -18.46 -11.08 -24.10
C ILE A 328 -19.70 -10.47 -24.75
N LYS A 329 -20.04 -10.88 -25.99
CA LYS A 329 -21.24 -10.38 -26.71
C LYS A 329 -22.55 -10.64 -25.96
N ARG A 330 -22.64 -11.77 -25.25
CA ARG A 330 -23.82 -12.17 -24.48
C ARG A 330 -23.81 -11.68 -23.03
N GLY A 331 -22.82 -10.88 -22.62
CA GLY A 331 -22.71 -10.39 -21.23
C GLY A 331 -22.49 -11.50 -20.18
N SER A 332 -22.07 -12.69 -20.60
CA SER A 332 -21.64 -13.77 -19.71
C SER A 332 -20.19 -13.61 -19.24
N LEU A 333 -19.48 -12.63 -19.81
CA LEU A 333 -18.25 -12.04 -19.31
C LEU A 333 -18.45 -10.53 -19.24
N GLU A 334 -18.44 -9.97 -18.04
CA GLU A 334 -18.64 -8.55 -17.77
C GLU A 334 -17.33 -7.78 -17.88
N PRO A 335 -17.33 -6.57 -18.45
CA PRO A 335 -16.18 -5.68 -18.38
C PRO A 335 -15.77 -5.45 -16.92
N ALA A 336 -14.49 -5.63 -16.63
CA ALA A 336 -13.90 -5.25 -15.36
C ALA A 336 -13.50 -3.76 -15.39
N GLU A 337 -13.14 -3.25 -14.21
CA GLU A 337 -12.68 -1.88 -14.06
C GLU A 337 -11.46 -1.58 -14.96
N LYS A 338 -11.44 -0.40 -15.57
CA LYS A 338 -10.28 0.07 -16.34
C LYS A 338 -9.09 0.27 -15.42
N ARG A 339 -7.90 0.00 -15.96
CA ARG A 339 -6.64 0.19 -15.25
C ARG A 339 -5.73 1.08 -16.06
N TYR A 340 -4.89 1.84 -15.36
CA TYR A 340 -3.98 2.80 -15.96
C TYR A 340 -2.57 2.59 -15.45
N THR A 341 -1.57 2.80 -16.30
CA THR A 341 -0.16 2.97 -15.90
C THR A 341 0.40 4.27 -16.44
N THR A 342 1.59 4.67 -16.00
CA THR A 342 2.21 5.92 -16.46
C THR A 342 3.34 5.65 -17.44
N GLN A 343 3.58 6.57 -18.39
CA GLN A 343 4.75 6.49 -19.25
C GLN A 343 6.07 6.49 -18.44
N LYS A 344 6.09 7.17 -17.29
CA LYS A 344 7.24 7.19 -16.37
C LYS A 344 7.53 5.80 -15.78
N ALA A 345 6.50 5.10 -15.33
CA ALA A 345 6.58 3.72 -14.86
C ALA A 345 7.13 2.78 -15.96
N LEU A 346 6.56 2.86 -17.16
CA LEU A 346 7.00 2.05 -18.30
C LEU A 346 8.46 2.33 -18.68
N LYS A 347 8.87 3.60 -18.75
CA LYS A 347 10.26 3.99 -19.04
C LYS A 347 11.23 3.43 -18.00
N ARG A 348 10.86 3.46 -16.72
CA ARG A 348 11.67 2.90 -15.63
C ARG A 348 11.86 1.40 -15.75
N GLU A 349 10.77 0.64 -15.97
CA GLU A 349 10.87 -0.81 -16.14
C GLU A 349 11.71 -1.18 -17.37
N LYS A 350 11.53 -0.47 -18.49
CA LYS A 350 12.37 -0.64 -19.68
C LYS A 350 13.84 -0.30 -19.41
N ALA A 351 14.13 0.75 -18.65
CA ALA A 351 15.49 1.14 -18.31
C ALA A 351 16.20 0.07 -17.47
N ILE A 352 15.52 -0.49 -16.46
CA ILE A 352 16.07 -1.57 -15.63
C ILE A 352 16.47 -2.78 -16.50
N LEU A 353 15.57 -3.20 -17.41
CA LEU A 353 15.86 -4.31 -18.32
C LEU A 353 16.96 -3.97 -19.34
N ALA A 354 17.04 -2.71 -19.79
CA ALA A 354 18.09 -2.27 -20.71
C ALA A 354 19.46 -2.28 -20.04
N ILE A 355 19.57 -1.74 -18.81
CA ILE A 355 20.83 -1.71 -18.04
C ILE A 355 21.33 -3.13 -17.76
N GLU A 356 20.43 -4.07 -17.44
CA GLU A 356 20.85 -5.47 -17.26
C GLU A 356 21.40 -6.07 -18.56
N ARG A 357 20.72 -5.84 -19.69
CA ARG A 357 21.15 -6.36 -21.00
C ARG A 357 22.47 -5.77 -21.44
N THR A 358 22.68 -4.46 -21.27
CA THR A 358 23.96 -3.80 -21.59
C THR A 358 25.08 -4.26 -20.69
N GLY A 359 24.78 -4.63 -19.43
CA GLY A 359 25.74 -5.17 -18.47
C GLY A 359 26.21 -6.61 -18.72
N ARG A 360 25.66 -7.32 -19.72
CA ARG A 360 26.06 -8.71 -20.02
C ARG A 360 27.44 -8.76 -20.68
N GLY A 361 28.30 -9.64 -20.18
CA GLY A 361 29.68 -9.79 -20.69
C GLY A 361 30.60 -8.57 -20.52
N GLN A 362 30.24 -7.60 -19.66
CA GLN A 362 30.98 -6.34 -19.51
C GLN A 362 32.01 -6.31 -18.38
N VAL A 363 32.08 -7.36 -17.55
CA VAL A 363 33.01 -7.41 -16.41
C VAL A 363 33.92 -8.62 -16.52
N THR A 364 35.15 -8.49 -16.04
CA THR A 364 36.11 -9.61 -16.00
C THR A 364 35.73 -10.56 -14.87
N PRO A 365 35.64 -11.89 -15.11
CA PRO A 365 35.51 -12.88 -14.06
C PRO A 365 36.65 -12.79 -13.03
N LEU A 366 36.35 -13.02 -11.76
CA LEU A 366 37.37 -13.05 -10.71
C LEU A 366 38.15 -14.37 -10.74
N MET A 367 37.48 -15.45 -11.12
CA MET A 367 38.03 -16.81 -11.21
C MET A 367 37.46 -17.52 -12.44
N THR A 368 38.23 -18.46 -12.99
CA THR A 368 37.74 -19.43 -13.98
C THR A 368 36.90 -20.51 -13.30
N LYS A 369 36.05 -21.22 -14.05
CA LYS A 369 35.21 -22.29 -13.49
C LYS A 369 36.04 -23.42 -12.90
N GLU A 370 37.17 -23.72 -13.52
CA GLU A 370 38.12 -24.74 -13.07
C GLU A 370 38.75 -24.36 -11.73
N GLN A 371 39.12 -23.08 -11.55
CA GLN A 371 39.64 -22.57 -10.29
C GLN A 371 38.59 -22.63 -9.18
N VAL A 372 37.33 -22.33 -9.48
CA VAL A 372 36.22 -22.45 -8.51
C VAL A 372 36.01 -23.91 -8.13
N ALA A 373 35.99 -24.83 -9.10
CA ALA A 373 35.82 -26.25 -8.84
C ALA A 373 36.91 -26.80 -7.92
N LYS A 374 38.17 -26.43 -8.17
CA LYS A 374 39.31 -26.80 -7.31
C LYS A 374 39.22 -26.17 -5.92
N ALA A 375 38.80 -24.91 -5.81
CA ALA A 375 38.70 -24.21 -4.52
C ALA A 375 37.53 -24.70 -3.64
N LEU A 376 36.49 -25.28 -4.26
CA LEU A 376 35.30 -25.81 -3.57
C LEU A 376 35.30 -27.34 -3.47
N GLU A 377 36.41 -28.01 -3.83
CA GLU A 377 36.57 -29.45 -3.72
C GLU A 377 36.43 -29.90 -2.26
N GLY A 378 35.58 -30.90 -2.00
CA GLY A 378 35.27 -31.36 -0.64
C GLY A 378 34.34 -30.44 0.18
N SER A 379 33.75 -29.39 -0.41
CA SER A 379 32.80 -28.54 0.30
C SER A 379 31.44 -29.22 0.54
N THR A 380 30.77 -28.86 1.63
CA THR A 380 29.44 -29.39 2.03
C THR A 380 28.27 -28.58 1.44
N LEU A 381 28.52 -27.81 0.37
CA LEU A 381 27.52 -26.94 -0.25
C LEU A 381 26.47 -27.75 -1.01
N SER A 382 25.21 -27.32 -0.96
CA SER A 382 24.19 -27.89 -1.85
C SER A 382 24.47 -27.52 -3.31
N ALA A 383 23.90 -28.26 -4.27
CA ALA A 383 24.04 -27.95 -5.70
C ALA A 383 23.64 -26.49 -6.03
N GLY A 384 22.55 -26.00 -5.42
CA GLY A 384 22.13 -24.61 -5.59
C GLY A 384 23.09 -23.60 -4.96
N GLN A 385 23.65 -23.90 -3.79
CA GLN A 385 24.65 -23.05 -3.13
C GLN A 385 25.97 -23.00 -3.90
N TYR A 386 26.42 -24.14 -4.43
CA TYR A 386 27.59 -24.21 -5.31
C TYR A 386 27.41 -23.33 -6.54
N GLN A 387 26.26 -23.48 -7.22
CA GLN A 387 25.94 -22.64 -8.39
C GLN A 387 25.91 -21.15 -8.03
N ALA A 388 25.41 -20.79 -6.83
CA ALA A 388 25.42 -19.41 -6.37
C ALA A 388 26.85 -18.86 -6.20
N VAL A 389 27.75 -19.62 -5.56
CA VAL A 389 29.16 -19.22 -5.40
C VAL A 389 29.86 -19.10 -6.75
N GLU A 390 29.71 -20.11 -7.62
CA GLU A 390 30.28 -20.12 -8.97
C GLU A 390 29.84 -18.88 -9.76
N VAL A 391 28.54 -18.58 -9.73
CA VAL A 391 27.96 -17.45 -10.46
C VAL A 391 28.44 -16.10 -9.92
N ILE A 392 28.71 -15.96 -8.61
CA ILE A 392 29.25 -14.72 -8.04
C ILE A 392 30.66 -14.42 -8.58
N VAL A 393 31.55 -15.43 -8.61
CA VAL A 393 32.98 -15.21 -8.87
C VAL A 393 33.39 -15.44 -10.33
N SER A 394 32.71 -16.34 -11.07
CA SER A 394 33.12 -16.73 -12.43
C SER A 394 32.35 -16.07 -13.57
N THR A 395 31.27 -15.34 -13.26
CA THR A 395 30.48 -14.65 -14.28
C THR A 395 31.24 -13.47 -14.89
N ASN A 396 30.95 -13.20 -16.16
CA ASN A 396 31.31 -11.97 -16.87
C ASN A 396 30.17 -10.94 -16.94
N ASN A 397 29.02 -11.25 -16.31
CA ASN A 397 27.87 -10.36 -16.27
C ASN A 397 27.98 -9.38 -15.10
N ARG A 398 27.67 -8.10 -15.35
CA ARG A 398 27.67 -7.06 -14.32
C ARG A 398 26.57 -7.26 -13.29
N PHE A 399 25.42 -7.76 -13.73
CA PHE A 399 24.22 -7.94 -12.92
C PHE A 399 23.85 -9.42 -12.88
N VAL A 400 23.70 -9.95 -11.67
CA VAL A 400 23.44 -11.37 -11.47
C VAL A 400 22.45 -11.57 -10.32
N GLY A 401 21.59 -12.58 -10.43
CA GLY A 401 20.62 -12.95 -9.42
C GLY A 401 20.98 -14.23 -8.65
N ILE A 402 20.59 -14.28 -7.38
CA ILE A 402 20.51 -15.51 -6.60
C ILE A 402 19.11 -15.58 -6.00
N GLN A 403 18.29 -16.48 -6.53
CA GLN A 403 16.94 -16.74 -6.06
C GLN A 403 17.01 -17.90 -5.06
N GLY A 404 16.73 -17.63 -3.79
CA GLY A 404 16.71 -18.66 -2.76
C GLY A 404 15.42 -18.60 -1.97
N ASP A 405 14.79 -19.76 -1.77
CA ASP A 405 13.62 -19.87 -0.90
C ASP A 405 13.98 -19.46 0.56
N ALA A 406 12.98 -19.21 1.41
CA ALA A 406 13.19 -18.87 2.81
C ALA A 406 13.99 -19.97 3.55
N GLY A 407 15.11 -19.58 4.17
CA GLY A 407 15.91 -20.50 4.98
C GLY A 407 16.84 -21.44 4.20
N THR A 408 17.20 -21.12 2.95
CA THR A 408 18.10 -21.92 2.10
C THR A 408 19.60 -21.62 2.28
N GLY A 409 19.96 -20.68 3.15
CA GLY A 409 21.36 -20.32 3.41
C GLY A 409 21.99 -19.40 2.36
N LYS A 410 21.22 -18.49 1.76
CA LYS A 410 21.73 -17.47 0.81
C LYS A 410 22.96 -16.74 1.35
N THR A 411 22.92 -16.31 2.60
CA THR A 411 24.01 -15.59 3.25
C THR A 411 25.26 -16.46 3.44
N TYR A 412 25.09 -17.75 3.70
CA TYR A 412 26.20 -18.70 3.76
C TYR A 412 26.90 -18.85 2.39
N SER A 413 26.14 -18.86 1.28
CA SER A 413 26.74 -18.83 -0.06
C SER A 413 27.53 -17.54 -0.33
N VAL A 414 27.05 -16.41 0.19
CA VAL A 414 27.76 -15.12 0.08
C VAL A 414 29.06 -15.15 0.86
N ASP A 415 29.04 -15.56 2.14
CA ASP A 415 30.25 -15.69 2.97
C ASP A 415 31.32 -16.56 2.28
N ARG A 416 30.92 -17.69 1.69
CA ARG A 416 31.83 -18.55 0.93
C ARG A 416 32.39 -17.87 -0.31
N ALA A 417 31.58 -17.11 -1.05
CA ALA A 417 32.06 -16.34 -2.18
C ALA A 417 33.02 -15.22 -1.75
N VAL A 418 32.75 -14.54 -0.62
CA VAL A 418 33.64 -13.51 -0.06
C VAL A 418 34.99 -14.08 0.32
N LYS A 419 35.03 -15.25 0.97
CA LYS A 419 36.29 -15.96 1.26
C LYS A 419 37.11 -16.31 0.02
N LEU A 420 36.45 -16.64 -1.09
CA LEU A 420 37.14 -16.83 -2.37
C LEU A 420 37.65 -15.50 -2.93
N ILE A 421 36.90 -14.41 -2.81
CA ILE A 421 37.35 -13.08 -3.21
C ILE A 421 38.58 -12.65 -2.41
N ASP A 422 38.59 -12.93 -1.10
CA ASP A 422 39.73 -12.65 -0.23
C ASP A 422 40.97 -13.45 -0.62
N SER A 423 40.81 -14.71 -1.06
CA SER A 423 41.93 -15.51 -1.55
C SER A 423 42.49 -14.99 -2.88
N VAL A 424 41.63 -14.49 -3.78
CA VAL A 424 42.07 -13.78 -5.00
C VAL A 424 42.81 -12.49 -4.63
N ASN A 425 42.31 -11.73 -3.64
CA ASN A 425 42.97 -10.52 -3.14
C ASN A 425 44.35 -10.81 -2.57
N ALA A 426 44.50 -11.87 -1.77
CA ALA A 426 45.79 -12.31 -1.25
C ALA A 426 46.77 -12.70 -2.38
N ALA A 427 46.27 -13.37 -3.43
CA ALA A 427 47.07 -13.73 -4.59
C ALA A 427 47.45 -12.53 -5.49
N MET A 428 46.66 -11.45 -5.47
CA MET A 428 47.00 -10.20 -6.16
C MET A 428 48.01 -9.36 -5.36
N ALA A 429 47.86 -9.31 -4.03
CA ALA A 429 48.78 -8.58 -3.15
C ALA A 429 50.20 -9.16 -3.16
N SER A 430 50.36 -10.46 -3.42
CA SER A 430 51.68 -11.08 -3.61
C SER A 430 52.34 -10.76 -4.95
N ARG A 431 51.60 -10.19 -5.91
CA ARG A 431 52.08 -9.83 -7.25
C ARG A 431 52.28 -8.33 -7.47
N ASP A 432 51.47 -7.48 -6.83
CA ASP A 432 51.52 -6.02 -6.96
C ASP A 432 51.93 -5.34 -5.65
N SER A 433 52.97 -4.49 -5.70
CA SER A 433 53.50 -3.74 -4.55
C SER A 433 52.67 -2.51 -4.16
N GLN A 434 51.50 -2.28 -4.77
CA GLN A 434 50.63 -1.14 -4.44
C GLN A 434 49.55 -1.53 -3.42
N PRO A 435 49.48 -0.85 -2.26
CA PRO A 435 48.39 -1.05 -1.29
C PRO A 435 47.04 -0.62 -1.91
N GLY A 436 46.06 -1.53 -1.93
CA GLY A 436 44.68 -1.26 -2.38
C GLY A 436 44.26 -1.85 -3.73
N SER A 437 45.00 -2.81 -4.30
CA SER A 437 44.69 -3.40 -5.61
C SER A 437 43.58 -4.48 -5.61
N GLY A 438 43.05 -4.88 -4.45
CA GLY A 438 42.06 -5.95 -4.31
C GLY A 438 40.62 -5.55 -4.60
N TYR A 439 39.75 -6.55 -4.77
CA TYR A 439 38.30 -6.38 -4.85
C TYR A 439 37.71 -6.03 -3.48
N ARG A 440 36.79 -5.06 -3.46
CA ARG A 440 36.04 -4.67 -2.27
C ARG A 440 34.61 -5.19 -2.36
N VAL A 441 34.12 -5.80 -1.28
CA VAL A 441 32.72 -6.23 -1.17
C VAL A 441 31.93 -5.26 -0.29
N VAL A 442 30.80 -4.77 -0.79
CA VAL A 442 29.87 -3.90 -0.06
C VAL A 442 28.49 -4.54 -0.07
N ALA A 443 27.92 -4.77 1.12
CA ALA A 443 26.58 -5.33 1.27
C ALA A 443 25.54 -4.21 1.48
N LEU A 444 24.41 -4.33 0.80
CA LEU A 444 23.27 -3.42 0.90
C LEU A 444 22.04 -4.23 1.28
N ALA A 445 21.27 -3.71 2.23
CA ALA A 445 19.97 -4.28 2.56
C ALA A 445 18.89 -3.18 2.70
N PRO A 446 17.62 -3.49 2.43
CA PRO A 446 16.52 -2.53 2.54
C PRO A 446 16.21 -2.14 3.99
N TYR A 447 16.42 -3.03 4.97
CA TYR A 447 16.07 -2.81 6.37
C TYR A 447 17.29 -2.82 7.30
N GLY A 448 17.23 -2.03 8.39
CA GLY A 448 18.35 -1.86 9.32
C GLY A 448 18.75 -3.15 10.05
N ASN A 449 17.77 -3.95 10.49
CA ASN A 449 18.03 -5.24 11.15
C ASN A 449 18.78 -6.24 10.26
N GLN A 450 18.55 -6.22 8.95
CA GLN A 450 19.28 -7.04 7.97
C GLN A 450 20.72 -6.58 7.83
N VAL A 451 20.94 -5.26 7.82
CA VAL A 451 22.29 -4.69 7.84
C VAL A 451 23.06 -5.11 9.09
N THR A 452 22.43 -5.05 10.27
CA THR A 452 23.06 -5.52 11.51
C THR A 452 23.44 -6.99 11.43
N ALA A 453 22.59 -7.85 10.86
CA ALA A 453 22.91 -9.26 10.66
C ALA A 453 24.13 -9.45 9.75
N LEU A 454 24.19 -8.73 8.61
CA LEU A 454 25.32 -8.79 7.68
C LEU A 454 26.62 -8.25 8.30
N LYS A 455 26.56 -7.20 9.13
CA LYS A 455 27.72 -6.69 9.86
C LYS A 455 28.26 -7.69 10.87
N ASN A 456 27.38 -8.40 11.57
CA ASN A 456 27.79 -9.44 12.52
C ASN A 456 28.48 -10.63 11.84
N GLU A 457 28.27 -10.80 10.54
CA GLU A 457 28.99 -11.77 9.70
C GLU A 457 30.31 -11.21 9.13
N GLY A 458 30.69 -9.98 9.49
CA GLY A 458 31.95 -9.36 9.08
C GLY A 458 31.89 -8.58 7.76
N LEU A 459 30.70 -8.39 7.16
CA LEU A 459 30.56 -7.67 5.89
C LEU A 459 30.45 -6.14 6.11
N ASP A 460 31.05 -5.37 5.19
CA ASP A 460 30.82 -3.92 5.07
C ASP A 460 29.40 -3.66 4.58
N ALA A 461 28.45 -3.49 5.50
CA ALA A 461 27.03 -3.44 5.20
C ALA A 461 26.36 -2.09 5.53
N HIS A 462 25.49 -1.63 4.61
CA HIS A 462 24.73 -0.39 4.74
C HIS A 462 23.26 -0.55 4.33
N THR A 463 22.38 0.32 4.84
CA THR A 463 21.02 0.37 4.32
C THR A 463 21.02 1.03 2.95
N LEU A 464 20.14 0.57 2.05
CA LEU A 464 19.99 1.16 0.72
C LEU A 464 19.67 2.66 0.79
N ALA A 465 18.88 3.07 1.79
CA ALA A 465 18.60 4.47 2.06
C ALA A 465 19.87 5.25 2.46
N SER A 466 20.69 4.73 3.37
CA SER A 466 21.95 5.38 3.79
C SER A 466 22.89 5.54 2.59
N PHE A 467 23.07 4.46 1.82
CA PHE A 467 23.89 4.44 0.62
C PHE A 467 23.50 5.54 -0.38
N PHE A 468 22.21 5.76 -0.61
CA PHE A 468 21.73 6.82 -1.49
C PHE A 468 21.95 8.26 -0.99
N HIS A 469 22.19 8.47 0.31
CA HIS A 469 22.49 9.79 0.87
C HIS A 469 24.00 10.08 0.88
N THR A 470 24.84 9.05 0.84
CA THR A 470 26.29 9.19 0.76
C THR A 470 26.71 9.78 -0.59
N LYS A 471 27.44 10.91 -0.56
CA LYS A 471 27.90 11.61 -1.76
C LYS A 471 29.02 10.86 -2.48
N ASN A 472 30.10 10.55 -1.78
CA ASN A 472 31.20 9.75 -2.32
C ASN A 472 31.07 8.31 -1.80
N LYS A 473 30.72 7.40 -2.71
CA LYS A 473 30.48 5.99 -2.39
C LYS A 473 31.73 5.13 -2.56
N GLY A 474 32.79 5.67 -3.18
CA GLY A 474 34.01 4.92 -3.48
C GLY A 474 33.77 3.66 -4.31
N LEU A 475 32.77 3.67 -5.21
CA LEU A 475 32.51 2.55 -6.11
C LEU A 475 33.42 2.66 -7.33
N ASP A 476 34.00 1.54 -7.72
CA ASP A 476 34.84 1.39 -8.90
C ASP A 476 34.64 0.01 -9.57
N ALA A 477 35.43 -0.27 -10.60
CA ALA A 477 35.39 -1.55 -11.32
C ALA A 477 35.80 -2.77 -10.48
N LYS A 478 36.48 -2.56 -9.34
CA LYS A 478 36.88 -3.61 -8.39
C LYS A 478 35.90 -3.74 -7.22
N THR A 479 34.78 -3.03 -7.26
CA THR A 479 33.76 -3.11 -6.22
C THR A 479 32.67 -4.13 -6.60
N ILE A 480 32.36 -5.03 -5.66
CA ILE A 480 31.26 -5.98 -5.75
C ILE A 480 30.20 -5.58 -4.74
N VAL A 481 29.05 -5.15 -5.24
CA VAL A 481 27.90 -4.79 -4.42
C VAL A 481 26.96 -5.98 -4.32
N ILE A 482 26.61 -6.34 -3.08
CA ILE A 482 25.66 -7.41 -2.78
C ILE A 482 24.40 -6.77 -2.25
N LEU A 483 23.29 -6.91 -2.97
CA LEU A 483 21.98 -6.47 -2.51
C LEU A 483 21.22 -7.67 -1.92
N ASP A 484 21.10 -7.71 -0.59
CA ASP A 484 20.26 -8.68 0.09
C ASP A 484 18.78 -8.27 0.07
N GLU A 485 17.89 -9.26 0.07
CA GLU A 485 16.43 -9.09 0.00
C GLU A 485 15.97 -8.21 -1.19
N ALA A 486 16.58 -8.40 -2.36
CA ALA A 486 16.24 -7.71 -3.62
C ALA A 486 14.76 -7.86 -4.04
N GLY A 487 14.05 -8.88 -3.53
CA GLY A 487 12.62 -9.10 -3.74
C GLY A 487 11.72 -7.98 -3.18
N VAL A 488 12.18 -7.25 -2.16
CA VAL A 488 11.42 -6.14 -1.54
C VAL A 488 11.88 -4.76 -2.01
N VAL A 489 12.79 -4.68 -2.98
CA VAL A 489 13.30 -3.41 -3.50
C VAL A 489 12.42 -2.93 -4.66
N GLY A 490 11.82 -1.75 -4.50
CA GLY A 490 10.94 -1.15 -5.51
C GLY A 490 11.70 -0.69 -6.76
N ALA A 491 10.99 -0.55 -7.89
CA ALA A 491 11.60 -0.26 -9.19
C ALA A 491 12.43 1.02 -9.20
N ARG A 492 12.00 2.06 -8.47
CA ARG A 492 12.71 3.36 -8.41
C ARG A 492 14.08 3.23 -7.78
N GLN A 493 14.16 2.51 -6.66
CA GLN A 493 15.41 2.30 -5.93
C GLN A 493 16.33 1.38 -6.72
N MET A 494 15.80 0.31 -7.33
CA MET A 494 16.58 -0.59 -8.17
C MET A 494 17.16 0.11 -9.40
N GLU A 495 16.35 0.91 -10.12
CA GLU A 495 16.84 1.70 -11.28
C GLU A 495 18.01 2.60 -10.86
N ARG A 496 17.87 3.32 -9.75
CA ARG A 496 18.92 4.20 -9.25
C ARG A 496 20.19 3.42 -8.91
N LEU A 497 20.06 2.31 -8.17
CA LEU A 497 21.21 1.47 -7.82
C LEU A 497 21.90 0.94 -9.08
N MET A 498 21.17 0.34 -10.01
CA MET A 498 21.75 -0.22 -11.23
C MET A 498 22.45 0.83 -12.10
N ARG A 499 21.93 2.07 -12.17
CA ARG A 499 22.62 3.18 -12.85
C ARG A 499 23.92 3.57 -12.17
N GLU A 500 23.93 3.68 -10.84
CA GLU A 500 25.14 4.01 -10.09
C GLU A 500 26.21 2.91 -10.26
N ILE A 501 25.81 1.64 -10.31
CA ILE A 501 26.69 0.49 -10.58
C ILE A 501 27.22 0.48 -12.02
N GLU A 502 26.36 0.75 -13.00
CA GLU A 502 26.75 0.84 -14.41
C GLU A 502 27.78 1.96 -14.64
N GLN A 503 27.60 3.12 -13.99
CA GLN A 503 28.49 4.27 -14.10
C GLN A 503 29.85 4.03 -13.43
N SER A 504 29.91 3.30 -12.31
CA SER A 504 31.17 3.02 -11.62
C SER A 504 31.94 1.84 -12.20
N GLY A 505 31.32 1.04 -13.07
CA GLY A 505 31.88 -0.22 -13.56
C GLY A 505 31.83 -1.37 -12.55
N ALA A 506 31.21 -1.14 -11.38
CA ALA A 506 31.09 -2.14 -10.31
C ALA A 506 30.20 -3.31 -10.73
N ARG A 507 30.25 -4.40 -9.96
CA ARG A 507 29.35 -5.58 -10.12
C ARG A 507 28.22 -5.52 -9.09
N LEU A 508 27.03 -5.96 -9.46
CA LEU A 508 25.88 -6.09 -8.55
C LEU A 508 25.34 -7.53 -8.52
N ILE A 509 25.39 -8.14 -7.34
CA ILE A 509 24.78 -9.43 -7.02
C ILE A 509 23.48 -9.17 -6.25
N GLN A 510 22.36 -9.64 -6.80
CA GLN A 510 21.03 -9.48 -6.20
C GLN A 510 20.58 -10.79 -5.57
N LEU A 511 20.47 -10.82 -4.24
CA LEU A 511 19.98 -11.96 -3.49
C LEU A 511 18.53 -11.70 -3.11
N GLY A 512 17.66 -12.70 -3.23
CA GLY A 512 16.30 -12.52 -2.74
C GLY A 512 15.39 -13.70 -2.98
N ASP A 513 14.13 -13.48 -2.64
CA ASP A 513 13.06 -14.43 -2.84
C ASP A 513 11.84 -13.75 -3.45
N THR A 514 11.58 -14.02 -4.73
CA THR A 514 10.40 -13.49 -5.46
C THR A 514 9.06 -14.03 -4.98
N LYS A 515 9.04 -15.02 -4.09
CA LYS A 515 7.81 -15.64 -3.55
C LYS A 515 7.36 -15.02 -2.22
N GLN A 516 8.24 -14.24 -1.57
CA GLN A 516 7.91 -13.55 -0.32
C GLN A 516 7.09 -12.29 -0.57
N THR A 517 6.98 -11.43 0.44
CA THR A 517 6.36 -10.11 0.34
C THR A 517 7.04 -9.27 -0.75
N GLU A 518 6.21 -8.55 -1.50
CA GLU A 518 6.70 -7.60 -2.50
C GLU A 518 7.10 -6.27 -1.85
N ALA A 519 7.85 -5.45 -2.59
CA ALA A 519 8.21 -4.10 -2.17
C ALA A 519 6.97 -3.26 -1.79
N ILE A 520 7.08 -2.38 -0.79
CA ILE A 520 6.03 -1.38 -0.52
C ILE A 520 5.97 -0.37 -1.67
N GLU A 521 7.14 0.10 -2.14
CA GLU A 521 7.25 0.92 -3.35
C GLU A 521 6.79 0.15 -4.61
N ALA A 522 6.39 0.89 -5.64
CA ALA A 522 5.87 0.32 -6.88
C ALA A 522 6.92 -0.52 -7.66
N GLY A 523 6.48 -1.68 -8.16
CA GLY A 523 7.21 -2.54 -9.11
C GLY A 523 7.92 -3.73 -8.47
N LYS A 524 8.32 -4.70 -9.30
CA LYS A 524 8.97 -5.96 -8.88
C LYS A 524 10.20 -6.29 -9.73
N PRO A 525 11.23 -5.42 -9.70
CA PRO A 525 12.34 -5.47 -10.65
C PRO A 525 13.11 -6.79 -10.60
N PHE A 526 13.36 -7.37 -9.42
CA PHE A 526 14.08 -8.63 -9.30
C PHE A 526 13.35 -9.78 -10.02
N ALA A 527 12.03 -9.89 -9.87
CA ALA A 527 11.22 -10.86 -10.61
C ALA A 527 11.23 -10.59 -12.12
N GLN A 528 11.09 -9.32 -12.54
CA GLN A 528 11.11 -8.93 -13.95
C GLN A 528 12.45 -9.25 -14.63
N LEU A 529 13.56 -8.99 -13.95
CA LEU A 529 14.91 -9.30 -14.45
C LEU A 529 15.09 -10.80 -14.67
N GLN A 530 14.70 -11.63 -13.69
CA GLN A 530 14.75 -13.10 -13.82
C GLN A 530 13.87 -13.60 -14.99
N GLN A 531 12.65 -13.07 -15.13
CA GLN A 531 11.74 -13.43 -16.23
C GLN A 531 12.27 -13.01 -17.61
N ASN A 532 13.17 -12.03 -17.68
CA ASN A 532 13.77 -11.53 -18.92
C ASN A 532 15.20 -12.06 -19.16
N GLY A 533 15.58 -13.14 -18.48
CA GLY A 533 16.80 -13.89 -18.76
C GLY A 533 18.06 -13.38 -18.06
N MET A 534 17.94 -12.61 -16.97
CA MET A 534 19.08 -12.33 -16.10
C MET A 534 19.66 -13.65 -15.57
N GLN A 535 20.98 -13.83 -15.67
CA GLN A 535 21.66 -15.01 -15.12
C GLN A 535 21.36 -15.13 -13.63
N THR A 536 20.74 -16.25 -13.23
CA THR A 536 20.25 -16.45 -11.86
C THR A 536 20.53 -17.86 -11.35
N ALA A 537 21.26 -17.98 -10.25
CA ALA A 537 21.40 -19.24 -9.52
C ALA A 537 20.17 -19.47 -8.63
N ARG A 538 19.71 -20.72 -8.49
CA ARG A 538 18.53 -21.07 -7.69
C ARG A 538 18.88 -22.00 -6.54
N ILE A 539 18.56 -21.59 -5.31
CA ILE A 539 18.74 -22.41 -4.10
C ILE A 539 17.37 -22.84 -3.59
N LYS A 540 17.03 -24.12 -3.76
CA LYS A 540 15.72 -24.68 -3.37
C LYS A 540 15.77 -25.44 -2.05
N GLU A 541 16.95 -25.89 -1.61
CA GLU A 541 17.06 -26.75 -0.44
C GLU A 541 16.87 -25.94 0.86
N ILE A 542 15.69 -26.05 1.45
CA ILE A 542 15.37 -25.42 2.73
C ILE A 542 16.08 -26.17 3.87
N GLN A 543 16.87 -25.44 4.67
CA GLN A 543 17.69 -25.99 5.76
C GLN A 543 17.30 -25.45 7.15
N ARG A 544 16.45 -24.41 7.20
CA ARG A 544 16.06 -23.73 8.45
C ARG A 544 15.14 -24.59 9.34
N GLN A 545 14.12 -25.20 8.74
CA GLN A 545 13.13 -25.99 9.48
C GLN A 545 13.75 -27.30 9.99
N LYS A 546 13.58 -27.56 11.28
CA LYS A 546 14.07 -28.76 11.99
C LYS A 546 13.01 -29.85 12.06
N ASP A 547 11.74 -29.48 12.09
CA ASP A 547 10.62 -30.43 12.02
C ASP A 547 10.35 -30.83 10.55
N PRO A 548 10.27 -32.15 10.22
CA PRO A 548 10.04 -32.61 8.85
C PRO A 548 8.70 -32.17 8.26
N GLU A 549 7.61 -32.20 9.03
CA GLU A 549 6.28 -31.77 8.58
C GLU A 549 6.24 -30.28 8.30
N LEU A 550 6.81 -29.46 9.20
CA LEU A 550 6.96 -28.03 8.96
C LEU A 550 7.81 -27.73 7.73
N LYS A 551 8.87 -28.53 7.48
CA LYS A 551 9.68 -28.39 6.27
C LYS A 551 8.84 -28.64 5.00
N LEU A 552 8.02 -29.70 4.98
CA LEU A 552 7.08 -29.98 3.88
C LEU A 552 6.03 -28.85 3.73
N ALA A 553 5.48 -28.36 4.84
CA ALA A 553 4.55 -27.23 4.85
C ALA A 553 5.16 -26.00 4.16
N VAL A 554 6.38 -25.62 4.54
CA VAL A 554 7.09 -24.46 3.97
C VAL A 554 7.47 -24.70 2.51
N GLN A 555 7.88 -25.91 2.13
CA GLN A 555 8.16 -26.27 0.73
C GLN A 555 6.92 -26.12 -0.15
N HIS A 556 5.78 -26.67 0.25
CA HIS A 556 4.53 -26.52 -0.50
C HIS A 556 4.07 -25.07 -0.59
N ALA A 557 4.24 -24.27 0.47
CA ALA A 557 3.98 -22.84 0.39
C ALA A 557 4.91 -22.13 -0.62
N ALA A 558 6.21 -22.46 -0.61
CA ALA A 558 7.18 -21.93 -1.56
C ALA A 558 6.90 -22.36 -3.01
N GLU A 559 6.32 -23.53 -3.23
CA GLU A 559 5.89 -24.00 -4.55
C GLU A 559 4.58 -23.37 -5.03
N GLY A 560 3.96 -22.52 -4.21
CA GLY A 560 2.67 -21.93 -4.52
C GLY A 560 1.50 -22.89 -4.36
N LYS A 561 1.63 -23.91 -3.50
CA LYS A 561 0.57 -24.87 -3.14
C LYS A 561 0.15 -24.69 -1.68
N PRO A 562 -0.45 -23.53 -1.30
CA PRO A 562 -0.72 -23.21 0.10
C PRO A 562 -1.78 -24.13 0.74
N THR A 563 -2.69 -24.72 -0.03
CA THR A 563 -3.62 -25.73 0.48
C THR A 563 -2.88 -26.98 0.97
N LYS A 564 -1.96 -27.54 0.15
CA LYS A 564 -1.12 -28.65 0.59
C LYS A 564 -0.21 -28.28 1.75
N SER A 565 0.25 -27.03 1.79
CA SER A 565 1.03 -26.50 2.91
C SER A 565 0.26 -26.54 4.22
N LEU A 566 -1.04 -26.21 4.20
CA LEU A 566 -1.90 -26.23 5.38
C LEU A 566 -2.06 -27.66 5.95
N ASP A 567 -2.11 -28.68 5.10
CA ASP A 567 -2.31 -30.08 5.51
C ASP A 567 -1.17 -30.62 6.40
N HIS A 568 0.03 -30.03 6.30
CA HIS A 568 1.21 -30.42 7.10
C HIS A 568 1.35 -29.66 8.43
N LEU A 569 0.46 -28.71 8.71
CA LEU A 569 0.50 -27.98 9.97
C LEU A 569 -0.21 -28.75 11.09
N LYS A 570 0.54 -29.01 12.17
CA LYS A 570 0.05 -29.78 13.32
C LYS A 570 -1.03 -29.06 14.14
N HIS A 571 -1.13 -27.73 14.02
CA HIS A 571 -2.05 -26.93 14.83
C HIS A 571 -2.72 -25.82 14.02
N VAL A 572 -4.03 -25.99 13.80
CA VAL A 572 -4.93 -25.01 13.21
C VAL A 572 -6.20 -24.94 14.06
N GLU A 573 -6.45 -23.80 14.70
CA GLU A 573 -7.61 -23.58 15.58
C GLU A 573 -8.61 -22.62 14.90
N GLU A 574 -9.90 -23.00 14.87
CA GLU A 574 -10.98 -22.13 14.37
C GLU A 574 -11.58 -21.32 15.52
N LEU A 575 -11.49 -19.99 15.41
CA LEU A 575 -12.01 -19.04 16.38
C LEU A 575 -12.60 -17.85 15.63
N ARG A 576 -13.93 -17.75 15.64
CA ARG A 576 -14.69 -16.86 14.74
C ARG A 576 -14.34 -15.39 14.95
N THR A 577 -14.24 -14.94 16.19
CA THR A 577 -13.99 -13.52 16.49
C THR A 577 -12.49 -13.23 16.60
N ALA A 578 -12.10 -11.99 16.31
CA ALA A 578 -10.71 -11.57 16.43
C ALA A 578 -10.22 -11.66 17.88
N THR A 579 -11.04 -11.24 18.84
CA THR A 579 -10.72 -11.25 20.26
C THR A 579 -10.49 -12.68 20.78
N GLU A 580 -11.32 -13.65 20.40
CA GLU A 580 -11.10 -15.07 20.77
C GLU A 580 -9.76 -15.58 20.22
N ARG A 581 -9.42 -15.27 18.97
CA ARG A 581 -8.10 -15.63 18.39
C ARG A 581 -6.95 -15.03 19.18
N HIS A 582 -7.04 -13.74 19.52
CA HIS A 582 -6.00 -13.06 20.27
C HIS A 582 -5.84 -13.63 21.68
N GLN A 583 -6.96 -13.97 22.35
CA GLN A 583 -6.96 -14.63 23.66
C GLN A 583 -6.33 -16.02 23.59
N ALA A 584 -6.66 -16.82 22.58
CA ALA A 584 -6.06 -18.14 22.39
C ALA A 584 -4.55 -18.09 22.16
N ILE A 585 -4.09 -17.15 21.33
CA ILE A 585 -2.65 -16.88 21.12
C ILE A 585 -1.97 -16.53 22.45
N VAL A 586 -2.56 -15.63 23.23
CA VAL A 586 -1.96 -15.19 24.51
C VAL A 586 -1.98 -16.32 25.53
N ARG A 587 -3.05 -17.12 25.59
CA ARG A 587 -3.14 -18.33 26.44
C ARG A 587 -2.02 -19.31 26.11
N ASP A 588 -1.84 -19.64 24.83
CA ASP A 588 -0.80 -20.57 24.38
C ASP A 588 0.61 -20.00 24.57
N TYR A 589 0.78 -18.68 24.43
CA TYR A 589 2.03 -17.99 24.75
C TYR A 589 2.34 -18.03 26.26
N MET A 590 1.32 -17.92 27.12
CA MET A 590 1.47 -18.00 28.57
C MET A 590 1.69 -19.43 29.09
N ALA A 591 1.24 -20.44 28.37
CA ALA A 591 1.53 -21.84 28.69
C ALA A 591 3.03 -22.19 28.58
N LEU A 592 3.83 -21.35 27.91
CA LEU A 592 5.27 -21.56 27.74
C LEU A 592 6.09 -21.02 28.91
N THR A 593 7.28 -21.59 29.12
CA THR A 593 8.25 -21.05 30.09
C THR A 593 8.79 -19.70 29.63
N PRO A 594 9.30 -18.85 30.55
CA PRO A 594 9.89 -17.56 30.19
C PRO A 594 10.97 -17.63 29.10
N ASP A 595 11.81 -18.66 29.11
CA ASP A 595 12.86 -18.85 28.10
C ASP A 595 12.29 -19.28 26.75
N GLN A 596 11.31 -20.20 26.74
CA GLN A 596 10.62 -20.58 25.51
C GLN A 596 9.92 -19.38 24.87
N ARG A 597 9.34 -18.48 25.68
CA ARG A 597 8.69 -17.25 25.19
C ARG A 597 9.66 -16.32 24.46
N LYS A 598 10.96 -16.30 24.82
CA LYS A 598 11.98 -15.49 24.11
C LYS A 598 12.10 -15.92 22.64
N GLU A 599 11.85 -17.19 22.35
CA GLU A 599 11.95 -17.80 21.02
C GLU A 599 10.61 -17.87 20.27
N VAL A 600 9.54 -17.22 20.77
CA VAL A 600 8.24 -17.16 20.11
C VAL A 600 8.09 -15.87 19.31
N LEU A 601 7.58 -16.00 18.09
CA LEU A 601 7.11 -14.89 17.28
C LEU A 601 5.60 -14.95 17.10
N ILE A 602 4.90 -13.94 17.62
CA ILE A 602 3.47 -13.76 17.34
C ILE A 602 3.32 -12.89 16.08
N VAL A 603 2.60 -13.41 15.09
CA VAL A 603 2.35 -12.76 13.80
C VAL A 603 0.89 -12.37 13.67
N ALA A 604 0.65 -11.08 13.50
CA ALA A 604 -0.66 -10.48 13.31
C ALA A 604 -0.88 -10.08 11.84
N GLY A 605 -2.10 -10.23 11.35
CA GLY A 605 -2.48 -9.78 10.00
C GLY A 605 -2.42 -8.25 9.86
N THR A 606 -2.94 -7.50 10.83
CA THR A 606 -3.04 -6.04 10.78
C THR A 606 -2.34 -5.34 11.95
N ASN A 607 -2.04 -4.05 11.80
CA ASN A 607 -1.52 -3.22 12.91
C ASN A 607 -2.51 -3.09 14.07
N LYS A 608 -3.81 -3.18 13.80
CA LYS A 608 -4.85 -3.17 14.83
C LYS A 608 -4.76 -4.45 15.68
N ASP A 609 -4.75 -5.61 15.03
CA ASP A 609 -4.63 -6.91 15.69
C ASP A 609 -3.33 -6.98 16.50
N ARG A 610 -2.22 -6.46 15.96
CA ARG A 610 -0.94 -6.34 16.67
C ARG A 610 -1.06 -5.55 17.97
N LYS A 611 -1.71 -4.39 17.96
CA LYS A 611 -1.91 -3.57 19.16
C LYS A 611 -2.77 -4.29 20.19
N GLU A 612 -3.85 -4.94 19.75
CA GLU A 612 -4.75 -5.71 20.62
C GLU A 612 -4.05 -6.90 21.29
N ILE A 613 -3.31 -7.70 20.52
CA ILE A 613 -2.52 -8.82 21.04
C ILE A 613 -1.46 -8.32 22.03
N ASN A 614 -0.77 -7.22 21.73
CA ASN A 614 0.22 -6.66 22.64
C ASN A 614 -0.40 -6.27 23.98
N GLN A 615 -1.58 -5.63 23.97
CA GLN A 615 -2.27 -5.25 25.20
C GLN A 615 -2.70 -6.48 26.02
N MET A 616 -3.26 -7.51 25.36
CA MET A 616 -3.65 -8.75 26.03
C MET A 616 -2.44 -9.52 26.60
N ALA A 617 -1.32 -9.56 25.87
CA ALA A 617 -0.09 -10.18 26.34
C ALA A 617 0.45 -9.47 27.60
N ARG A 618 0.42 -8.13 27.63
CA ARG A 618 0.80 -7.34 28.82
C ARG A 618 -0.12 -7.59 29.99
N GLN A 619 -1.43 -7.68 29.75
CA GLN A 619 -2.41 -8.01 30.77
C GLN A 619 -2.12 -9.38 31.39
N ALA A 620 -1.89 -10.39 30.56
CA ALA A 620 -1.62 -11.75 31.03
C ALA A 620 -0.27 -11.89 31.77
N LEU A 621 0.73 -11.09 31.39
CA LEU A 621 2.00 -10.96 32.10
C LEU A 621 1.90 -10.15 33.40
N GLY A 622 0.73 -9.59 33.71
CA GLY A 622 0.50 -8.76 34.90
C GLY A 622 1.31 -7.46 34.89
N LEU A 623 1.57 -6.88 33.71
CA LEU A 623 2.36 -5.66 33.53
C LEU A 623 1.51 -4.39 33.44
N LEU A 624 0.20 -4.51 33.18
CA LEU A 624 -0.72 -3.37 33.16
C LEU A 624 -0.89 -2.77 34.57
N GLY A 625 -0.91 -1.44 34.65
CA GLY A 625 -1.08 -0.67 35.89
C GLY A 625 0.14 -0.64 36.82
N LYS A 626 1.27 -1.28 36.45
CA LYS A 626 2.51 -1.31 37.25
C LYS A 626 3.59 -0.35 36.76
N GLY A 627 3.36 0.29 35.62
CA GLY A 627 4.31 1.13 34.92
C GLY A 627 4.05 2.62 35.11
N LYS A 628 4.70 3.41 34.26
CA LYS A 628 4.49 4.85 34.14
C LYS A 628 4.11 5.20 32.71
N GLN A 629 3.33 6.26 32.53
CA GLN A 629 2.98 6.75 31.20
C GLN A 629 4.13 7.55 30.61
N PHE A 630 4.47 7.28 29.36
CA PHE A 630 5.48 8.00 28.60
C PHE A 630 4.92 8.46 27.28
N GLU A 631 5.41 9.60 26.79
CA GLU A 631 5.12 10.05 25.44
C GLU A 631 5.93 9.22 24.45
N THR A 632 5.26 8.58 23.50
CA THR A 632 5.90 7.83 22.41
C THR A 632 5.43 8.31 21.05
N LEU A 633 6.29 8.17 20.04
CA LEU A 633 6.04 8.62 18.68
C LEU A 633 5.89 7.45 17.73
N ASN A 634 4.68 7.21 17.23
CA ASN A 634 4.43 6.19 16.21
C ASN A 634 4.44 6.80 14.82
N ARG A 635 5.25 6.25 13.91
CA ARG A 635 5.39 6.79 12.55
C ARG A 635 4.06 6.69 11.80
N VAL A 636 3.66 7.80 11.17
CA VAL A 636 2.51 7.84 10.27
C VAL A 636 2.99 7.51 8.86
N ASP A 637 2.45 6.43 8.31
CA ASP A 637 2.70 6.05 6.93
C ASP A 637 2.03 7.07 5.99
N SER A 638 2.83 7.72 5.15
CA SER A 638 2.37 8.76 4.23
C SER A 638 3.26 8.81 2.98
N THR A 639 2.61 9.02 1.84
CA THR A 639 3.28 9.21 0.55
C THR A 639 4.01 10.54 0.49
N ASP A 640 4.97 10.65 -0.43
CA ASP A 640 5.64 11.90 -0.76
C ASP A 640 4.67 12.95 -1.32
N ALA A 641 3.58 12.52 -1.98
CA ALA A 641 2.52 13.41 -2.45
C ALA A 641 1.75 14.02 -1.27
N GLU A 642 1.32 13.20 -0.31
CA GLU A 642 0.61 13.64 0.91
C GLU A 642 1.48 14.58 1.76
N ARG A 643 2.78 14.29 1.89
CA ARG A 643 3.71 15.17 2.63
C ARG A 643 3.89 16.56 2.01
N ARG A 644 3.42 16.79 0.78
CA ARG A 644 3.41 18.12 0.15
C ARG A 644 2.05 18.81 0.24
N TYR A 645 1.09 18.20 0.93
CA TYR A 645 -0.28 18.68 1.04
C TYR A 645 -0.65 18.92 2.52
N ALA A 646 -0.89 20.18 2.89
CA ALA A 646 -1.11 20.58 4.29
C ALA A 646 -2.29 19.85 4.96
N PRO A 647 -3.45 19.65 4.31
CA PRO A 647 -4.54 18.87 4.88
C PRO A 647 -4.22 17.38 5.12
N SER A 648 -3.13 16.83 4.59
CA SER A 648 -2.69 15.48 4.99
C SER A 648 -2.23 15.42 6.45
N TYR A 649 -1.91 16.56 7.05
CA TYR A 649 -1.45 16.68 8.44
C TYR A 649 -2.63 16.97 9.36
N LYS A 650 -2.93 16.03 10.25
CA LYS A 650 -3.99 16.21 11.25
C LYS A 650 -3.44 16.94 12.47
N GLN A 651 -4.31 17.74 13.10
CA GLN A 651 -4.02 18.37 14.38
C GLN A 651 -3.52 17.35 15.42
N GLY A 652 -2.50 17.73 16.18
CA GLY A 652 -1.85 16.89 17.19
C GLY A 652 -0.83 15.89 16.63
N MET A 653 -0.68 15.76 15.29
CA MET A 653 0.46 15.05 14.72
C MET A 653 1.77 15.78 15.05
N ILE A 654 2.86 15.03 15.15
CA ILE A 654 4.19 15.57 15.40
C ILE A 654 5.00 15.51 14.11
N ILE A 655 5.67 16.61 13.77
CA ILE A 655 6.58 16.72 12.64
C ILE A 655 7.99 16.87 13.17
N GLN A 656 8.91 16.12 12.55
CA GLN A 656 10.33 16.22 12.80
C GLN A 656 11.09 16.40 11.48
N PRO A 657 11.69 17.58 11.23
CA PRO A 657 12.49 17.83 10.03
C PRO A 657 13.75 16.96 9.97
N GLU A 658 14.05 16.39 8.81
CA GLU A 658 15.29 15.62 8.59
C GLU A 658 16.48 16.51 8.16
N LYS A 659 16.19 17.78 7.84
CA LYS A 659 17.17 18.84 7.52
C LYS A 659 16.65 20.20 7.98
N ASP A 660 17.52 21.20 8.03
CA ASP A 660 17.15 22.56 8.37
C ASP A 660 16.37 23.24 7.24
N TYR A 661 15.33 23.99 7.61
CA TYR A 661 14.53 24.81 6.72
C TYR A 661 14.51 26.25 7.22
N LYS A 662 15.58 27.01 6.91
CA LYS A 662 15.75 28.40 7.36
C LYS A 662 14.54 29.28 7.05
N ARG A 663 13.97 29.19 5.84
CA ARG A 663 12.79 29.98 5.44
C ARG A 663 11.51 29.63 6.20
N ALA A 664 11.39 28.39 6.68
CA ALA A 664 10.23 27.93 7.44
C ALA A 664 10.46 28.02 8.96
N GLY A 665 11.65 28.46 9.41
CA GLY A 665 12.04 28.46 10.83
C GLY A 665 12.19 27.06 11.45
N LEU A 666 12.24 25.99 10.65
CA LEU A 666 12.30 24.63 11.16
C LEU A 666 13.73 24.11 11.27
N VAL A 667 14.09 23.55 12.41
CA VAL A 667 15.42 23.02 12.71
C VAL A 667 15.42 21.50 12.61
N ARG A 668 16.51 20.94 12.07
CA ARG A 668 16.71 19.49 11.96
C ARG A 668 16.60 18.82 13.33
N GLY A 669 15.76 17.77 13.40
CA GLY A 669 15.64 16.92 14.59
C GLY A 669 14.73 17.47 15.69
N GLU A 670 14.33 18.74 15.64
CA GLU A 670 13.38 19.31 16.59
C GLU A 670 11.93 18.87 16.30
N LEU A 671 11.10 18.85 17.34
CA LEU A 671 9.72 18.36 17.28
C LEU A 671 8.74 19.53 17.25
N TYR A 672 7.81 19.48 16.29
CA TYR A 672 6.75 20.48 16.13
C TYR A 672 5.39 19.79 16.12
N VAL A 673 4.42 20.34 16.84
CA VAL A 673 3.03 19.85 16.88
C VAL A 673 2.23 20.53 15.78
N VAL A 674 1.50 19.75 14.97
CA VAL A 674 0.58 20.28 13.97
C VAL A 674 -0.61 20.92 14.67
N ASP A 675 -0.83 22.20 14.38
CA ASP A 675 -1.95 22.97 14.91
C ASP A 675 -3.13 22.90 13.92
N GLN A 676 -2.93 23.41 12.70
CA GLN A 676 -3.96 23.42 11.66
C GLN A 676 -3.39 23.54 10.25
N ALA A 677 -4.19 23.14 9.27
CA ALA A 677 -3.95 23.43 7.86
C ALA A 677 -4.86 24.59 7.42
N LEU A 678 -4.26 25.60 6.80
CA LEU A 678 -4.94 26.80 6.30
C LEU A 678 -5.17 26.71 4.77
N PRO A 679 -6.12 27.50 4.23
CA PRO A 679 -6.26 27.70 2.78
C PRO A 679 -4.92 28.06 2.11
N GLY A 680 -4.77 27.74 0.82
CA GLY A 680 -3.51 27.99 0.09
C GLY A 680 -2.38 26.98 0.34
N ASN A 681 -2.67 25.84 0.98
CA ASN A 681 -1.68 24.80 1.31
C ASN A 681 -0.62 25.28 2.32
N VAL A 682 -1.04 26.02 3.34
CA VAL A 682 -0.18 26.49 4.43
C VAL A 682 -0.39 25.60 5.66
N LEU A 683 0.71 25.14 6.25
CA LEU A 683 0.71 24.33 7.46
C LEU A 683 1.19 25.16 8.64
N VAL A 684 0.41 25.16 9.71
CA VAL A 684 0.73 25.83 10.97
C VAL A 684 1.18 24.79 11.99
N VAL A 685 2.36 25.00 12.55
CA VAL A 685 2.94 24.12 13.57
C VAL A 685 3.41 24.93 14.78
N LYS A 686 3.46 24.29 15.95
CA LYS A 686 3.94 24.88 17.20
C LYS A 686 5.15 24.11 17.72
N ASP A 687 6.16 24.80 18.20
CA ASP A 687 7.24 24.15 18.96
C ASP A 687 6.82 23.88 20.42
N ARG A 688 7.74 23.32 21.22
CA ARG A 688 7.49 23.04 22.64
C ARG A 688 7.30 24.30 23.50
N SER A 689 7.85 25.42 23.08
CA SER A 689 7.71 26.71 23.77
C SER A 689 6.41 27.41 23.39
N GLY A 690 5.64 26.87 22.45
CA GLY A 690 4.38 27.43 21.97
C GLY A 690 4.56 28.42 20.81
N ASN A 691 5.78 28.63 20.31
CA ASN A 691 5.99 29.52 19.16
C ASN A 691 5.37 28.90 17.91
N ARG A 692 4.68 29.73 17.13
CA ARG A 692 3.94 29.34 15.94
C ARG A 692 4.78 29.57 14.68
N TYR A 693 4.83 28.58 13.82
CA TYR A 693 5.53 28.62 12.52
C TYR A 693 4.55 28.28 11.40
N GLU A 694 4.64 29.01 10.29
CA GLU A 694 3.78 28.81 9.12
C GLU A 694 4.63 28.60 7.88
N PHE A 695 4.34 27.55 7.13
CA PHE A 695 5.08 27.24 5.90
C PHE A 695 4.26 26.42 4.92
N ASN A 696 4.64 26.44 3.65
CA ASN A 696 4.06 25.56 2.64
C ASN A 696 4.83 24.22 2.60
N PRO A 697 4.19 23.07 2.85
CA PRO A 697 4.87 21.76 2.88
C PRO A 697 5.45 21.35 1.52
N ARG A 698 5.08 22.00 0.41
CA ARG A 698 5.78 21.83 -0.89
C ARG A 698 7.25 22.25 -0.83
N GLN A 699 7.58 23.22 0.01
CA GLN A 699 8.94 23.72 0.18
C GLN A 699 9.73 22.94 1.26
N ALA A 700 9.02 22.20 2.13
CA ALA A 700 9.60 21.40 3.20
C ALA A 700 9.31 19.90 3.01
N THR A 701 10.08 19.23 2.15
CA THR A 701 9.72 17.89 1.65
C THR A 701 10.29 16.72 2.46
N LYS A 702 11.27 16.95 3.33
CA LYS A 702 11.93 15.93 4.17
C LYS A 702 11.46 16.05 5.61
N LEU A 703 10.19 15.69 5.81
CA LEU A 703 9.51 15.69 7.10
C LEU A 703 9.16 14.25 7.48
N SER A 704 9.55 13.85 8.69
CA SER A 704 9.06 12.64 9.33
C SER A 704 7.84 13.00 10.19
N VAL A 705 6.75 12.25 10.02
CA VAL A 705 5.44 12.53 10.64
C VAL A 705 5.09 11.40 11.62
N TYR A 706 4.62 11.78 12.80
CA TYR A 706 4.32 10.87 13.90
C TYR A 706 2.96 11.16 14.53
N LYS A 707 2.35 10.13 15.10
CA LYS A 707 1.26 10.24 16.05
C LYS A 707 1.85 10.15 17.45
N LEU A 708 1.56 11.13 18.30
CA LEU A 708 1.89 11.09 19.72
C LEU A 708 0.92 10.14 20.42
N GLU A 709 1.45 9.15 21.14
CA GLU A 709 0.70 8.26 22.02
C GLU A 709 1.29 8.36 23.43
N LYS A 710 0.48 8.04 24.45
CA LYS A 710 0.90 8.03 25.86
C LYS A 710 0.78 6.63 26.46
N PRO A 711 1.49 5.61 25.93
CA PRO A 711 1.43 4.28 26.49
C PRO A 711 2.05 4.22 27.88
N GLU A 712 1.52 3.33 28.70
CA GLU A 712 2.18 2.88 29.91
C GLU A 712 3.35 1.95 29.55
N LEU A 713 4.54 2.19 30.12
CA LEU A 713 5.69 1.29 30.06
C LEU A 713 6.01 0.80 31.48
N SER A 714 6.23 -0.50 31.59
CA SER A 714 6.51 -1.24 32.83
C SER A 714 7.85 -1.94 32.71
N VAL A 715 8.54 -2.14 33.84
CA VAL A 715 9.75 -2.97 33.88
C VAL A 715 9.39 -4.39 33.41
N GLY A 716 10.18 -4.93 32.49
CA GLY A 716 9.93 -6.21 31.83
C GLY A 716 9.21 -6.11 30.48
N ASP A 717 8.70 -4.94 30.08
CA ASP A 717 8.03 -4.76 28.79
C ASP A 717 8.97 -5.05 27.61
N LEU A 718 8.43 -5.72 26.58
CA LEU A 718 9.09 -5.88 25.29
C LEU A 718 8.72 -4.70 24.39
N ILE A 719 9.73 -3.96 23.95
CA ILE A 719 9.57 -2.80 23.07
C ILE A 719 10.33 -2.98 21.76
N ARG A 720 9.91 -2.23 20.76
CA ARG A 720 10.53 -2.16 19.43
C ARG A 720 10.87 -0.70 19.14
N ILE A 721 12.10 -0.49 18.71
CA ILE A 721 12.57 0.81 18.24
C ILE A 721 11.98 1.08 16.85
N ASN A 722 11.39 2.26 16.66
CA ASN A 722 10.73 2.63 15.40
C ASN A 722 11.48 3.71 14.59
N ARG A 723 12.64 4.15 15.08
CA ARG A 723 13.52 5.11 14.41
C ARG A 723 14.99 4.77 14.67
N GLN A 724 15.82 4.92 13.66
CA GLN A 724 17.27 4.77 13.81
C GLN A 724 17.86 5.97 14.57
N ASP A 725 18.72 5.68 15.54
CA ASP A 725 19.54 6.66 16.25
C ASP A 725 20.99 6.15 16.34
N PRO A 726 21.86 6.57 15.40
CA PRO A 726 23.26 6.12 15.38
C PRO A 726 24.07 6.53 16.61
N LYS A 727 23.69 7.62 17.32
CA LYS A 727 24.44 8.07 18.50
C LYS A 727 24.28 7.11 19.67
N LEU A 728 23.10 6.52 19.76
CA LEU A 728 22.76 5.52 20.77
C LEU A 728 22.95 4.10 20.24
N ASP A 729 23.44 3.92 19.01
CA ASP A 729 23.53 2.67 18.25
C ASP A 729 22.16 2.00 17.94
N LEU A 730 21.04 2.70 18.10
CA LEU A 730 19.70 2.09 17.96
C LEU A 730 19.29 1.97 16.50
N THR A 731 18.79 0.79 16.10
CA THR A 731 18.32 0.52 14.75
C THR A 731 16.80 0.37 14.71
N ASN A 732 16.17 0.92 13.66
CA ASN A 732 14.74 0.75 13.45
C ASN A 732 14.39 -0.74 13.25
N GLY A 733 13.54 -1.27 14.11
CA GLY A 733 13.16 -2.67 14.15
C GLY A 733 13.74 -3.44 15.34
N ASP A 734 14.74 -2.90 16.03
CA ASP A 734 15.37 -3.54 17.18
C ASP A 734 14.34 -3.83 18.26
N ARG A 735 14.41 -5.03 18.83
CA ARG A 735 13.59 -5.45 19.97
C ARG A 735 14.43 -5.45 21.23
N MET A 736 13.93 -4.81 22.27
CA MET A 736 14.61 -4.66 23.54
C MET A 736 13.63 -4.85 24.69
N ARG A 737 14.15 -5.13 25.88
CA ARG A 737 13.38 -5.25 27.13
C ARG A 737 13.63 -4.04 28.01
N VAL A 738 12.58 -3.53 28.64
CA VAL A 738 12.70 -2.49 29.67
C VAL A 738 13.26 -3.12 30.94
N VAL A 739 14.41 -2.63 31.43
CA VAL A 739 15.09 -3.16 32.61
C VAL A 739 14.83 -2.30 33.85
N SER A 740 14.85 -0.98 33.69
CA SER A 740 14.55 -0.05 34.79
C SER A 740 13.90 1.23 34.27
N ILE A 741 13.16 1.89 35.16
CA ILE A 741 12.45 3.14 34.91
C ILE A 741 12.66 4.06 36.13
N GLU A 742 13.80 4.77 36.13
CA GLU A 742 14.26 5.56 37.29
C GLU A 742 14.82 6.90 36.82
N GLY A 743 14.71 7.93 37.66
CA GLY A 743 15.37 9.23 37.42
C GLY A 743 15.03 9.94 36.10
N GLY A 744 13.87 9.67 35.49
CA GLY A 744 13.53 10.22 34.17
C GLY A 744 14.28 9.56 33.00
N VAL A 745 14.73 8.33 33.20
CA VAL A 745 15.41 7.50 32.19
C VAL A 745 14.74 6.14 32.12
N VAL A 746 14.54 5.64 30.90
CA VAL A 746 14.15 4.25 30.63
C VAL A 746 15.38 3.49 30.16
N GLN A 747 15.82 2.49 30.91
CA GLN A 747 16.90 1.61 30.48
C GLN A 747 16.35 0.42 29.71
N LEU A 748 16.97 0.15 28.57
CA LEU A 748 16.63 -0.92 27.65
C LEU A 748 17.79 -1.89 27.50
N ALA A 749 17.51 -3.19 27.51
CA ALA A 749 18.49 -4.25 27.24
C ALA A 749 18.13 -5.03 25.97
N SER A 750 19.15 -5.43 25.21
CA SER A 750 19.00 -6.34 24.07
C SER A 750 18.40 -7.68 24.51
N LEU A 751 17.64 -8.33 23.62
CA LEU A 751 17.14 -9.69 23.88
C LEU A 751 18.22 -10.76 23.75
N LYS A 752 19.30 -10.46 23.03
CA LYS A 752 20.49 -11.31 22.98
C LYS A 752 21.32 -11.10 24.22
N GLU A 753 21.79 -12.21 24.79
CA GLU A 753 22.66 -12.26 25.95
C GLU A 753 24.00 -12.90 25.54
N ILE A 754 25.12 -12.35 26.01
CA ILE A 754 26.47 -12.88 25.86
C ILE A 754 26.99 -13.14 27.29
N ASN A 755 27.37 -14.39 27.59
CA ASN A 755 27.83 -14.80 28.93
C ASN A 755 26.86 -14.44 30.07
N GLY A 756 25.55 -14.52 29.82
CA GLY A 756 24.50 -14.23 30.82
C GLY A 756 24.25 -12.73 31.07
N GLN A 757 24.89 -11.83 30.33
CA GLN A 757 24.59 -10.40 30.33
C GLN A 757 24.00 -9.96 29.00
N PRO A 758 23.12 -8.94 28.96
CA PRO A 758 22.63 -8.42 27.69
C PRO A 758 23.79 -7.91 26.82
N GLU A 759 23.81 -8.30 25.55
CA GLU A 759 24.78 -7.83 24.54
C GLU A 759 24.89 -6.30 24.53
N ARG A 760 23.78 -5.60 24.80
CA ARG A 760 23.73 -4.15 24.82
C ARG A 760 22.68 -3.59 25.76
N THR A 761 23.06 -2.53 26.48
CA THR A 761 22.16 -1.72 27.30
C THR A 761 22.15 -0.27 26.80
N VAL A 762 20.97 0.35 26.74
CA VAL A 762 20.77 1.72 26.25
C VAL A 762 19.91 2.49 27.22
N SER A 763 20.32 3.71 27.53
CA SER A 763 19.56 4.62 28.39
C SER A 763 18.85 5.67 27.55
N LEU A 764 17.52 5.75 27.68
CA LEU A 764 16.70 6.72 26.96
C LEU A 764 16.17 7.80 27.92
N PRO A 765 16.54 9.08 27.75
CA PRO A 765 16.00 10.15 28.58
C PRO A 765 14.52 10.41 28.21
N THR A 766 13.67 10.57 29.22
CA THR A 766 12.22 10.74 29.05
C THR A 766 11.78 12.20 28.96
N ASN A 767 12.74 13.13 28.84
CA ASN A 767 12.49 14.56 28.62
C ASN A 767 12.01 14.87 27.19
N LYS A 768 12.10 13.90 26.27
CA LYS A 768 11.54 13.97 24.93
C LYS A 768 10.71 12.71 24.65
N PRO A 769 9.67 12.81 23.78
CA PRO A 769 8.93 11.64 23.32
C PRO A 769 9.85 10.57 22.75
N LEU A 770 9.60 9.32 23.13
CA LEU A 770 10.43 8.17 22.79
C LEU A 770 10.01 7.54 21.46
N HIS A 771 10.97 7.09 20.67
CA HIS A 771 10.73 6.41 19.38
C HIS A 771 10.57 4.89 19.56
N LEU A 772 9.59 4.47 20.35
CA LEU A 772 9.35 3.07 20.68
C LEU A 772 7.87 2.68 20.69
N GLU A 773 7.60 1.39 20.52
CA GLU A 773 6.29 0.75 20.61
C GLU A 773 6.38 -0.62 21.28
N HIS A 774 5.28 -1.14 21.86
CA HIS A 774 5.27 -2.52 22.37
C HIS A 774 5.48 -3.56 21.27
N ALA A 775 6.15 -4.68 21.61
CA ALA A 775 6.74 -5.60 20.64
C ALA A 775 6.47 -7.10 20.89
N TYR A 776 5.39 -7.45 21.58
CA TYR A 776 5.00 -8.86 21.79
C TYR A 776 4.58 -9.55 20.49
N SER A 777 4.00 -8.81 19.56
CA SER A 777 3.59 -9.28 18.24
C SER A 777 4.09 -8.36 17.13
N ALA A 778 4.20 -8.92 15.92
CA ALA A 778 4.64 -8.23 14.72
C ALA A 778 3.66 -8.46 13.57
N THR A 779 3.58 -7.52 12.63
CA THR A 779 2.90 -7.78 11.35
C THR A 779 3.75 -8.72 10.49
N VAL A 780 3.12 -9.45 9.55
CA VAL A 780 3.83 -10.35 8.62
C VAL A 780 5.00 -9.65 7.90
N HIS A 781 4.81 -8.42 7.42
CA HIS A 781 5.87 -7.64 6.76
C HIS A 781 7.04 -7.32 7.70
N SER A 782 6.75 -6.88 8.93
CA SER A 782 7.79 -6.59 9.92
C SER A 782 8.48 -7.84 10.49
N ALA A 783 7.89 -9.02 10.26
CA ALA A 783 8.48 -10.31 10.63
C ALA A 783 9.43 -10.85 9.55
N GLN A 784 9.49 -10.25 8.37
CA GLN A 784 10.39 -10.70 7.31
C GLN A 784 11.86 -10.62 7.77
N GLY A 785 12.62 -11.66 7.42
CA GLY A 785 14.01 -11.84 7.86
C GLY A 785 14.18 -12.42 9.27
N LEU A 786 13.14 -12.37 10.12
CA LEU A 786 13.20 -12.97 11.46
C LEU A 786 13.18 -14.50 11.40
N THR A 787 13.71 -15.15 12.43
CA THR A 787 13.69 -16.60 12.62
C THR A 787 13.50 -16.88 14.11
N ASN A 788 12.57 -17.78 14.44
CA ASN A 788 12.15 -18.09 15.80
C ASN A 788 11.82 -19.59 15.90
N ASP A 789 11.87 -20.18 17.09
CA ASP A 789 11.54 -21.61 17.24
C ASP A 789 10.07 -21.89 16.98
N ARG A 790 9.21 -21.02 17.50
CA ARG A 790 7.77 -21.14 17.35
C ARG A 790 7.18 -19.86 16.80
N VAL A 791 6.21 -20.01 15.89
CA VAL A 791 5.42 -18.90 15.36
C VAL A 791 3.95 -19.13 15.64
N MET A 792 3.26 -18.12 16.17
CA MET A 792 1.81 -18.12 16.40
C MET A 792 1.15 -17.10 15.49
N ILE A 793 0.24 -17.51 14.62
CA ILE A 793 -0.24 -16.70 13.49
C ILE A 793 -1.75 -16.46 13.61
N SER A 794 -2.16 -15.20 13.73
CA SER A 794 -3.57 -14.79 13.66
C SER A 794 -3.95 -14.48 12.21
N LEU A 795 -4.94 -15.21 11.67
CA LEU A 795 -5.44 -15.03 10.31
C LEU A 795 -6.93 -14.69 10.28
N ASN A 796 -7.30 -13.87 9.30
CA ASN A 796 -8.69 -13.56 8.97
C ASN A 796 -8.88 -13.80 7.47
N THR A 797 -9.66 -14.82 7.13
CA THR A 797 -9.91 -15.30 5.76
C THR A 797 -10.51 -14.24 4.84
N LYS A 798 -11.14 -13.20 5.40
CA LYS A 798 -11.70 -12.07 4.66
C LYS A 798 -10.70 -10.93 4.46
N SER A 799 -9.57 -10.95 5.18
CA SER A 799 -8.55 -9.92 5.08
C SER A 799 -7.66 -10.11 3.85
N ARG A 800 -7.26 -9.01 3.21
CA ARG A 800 -6.22 -9.02 2.17
C ARG A 800 -4.85 -9.43 2.72
N THR A 801 -4.68 -9.37 4.04
CA THR A 801 -3.46 -9.80 4.74
C THR A 801 -3.38 -11.33 4.88
N THR A 802 -4.38 -12.06 4.41
CA THR A 802 -4.36 -13.52 4.25
C THR A 802 -4.31 -13.82 2.76
N SER A 803 -3.11 -14.17 2.29
CA SER A 803 -2.78 -14.45 0.89
C SER A 803 -1.56 -15.36 0.81
N GLN A 804 -1.28 -15.87 -0.39
CA GLN A 804 -0.27 -16.90 -0.63
C GLN A 804 1.14 -16.51 -0.19
N ASN A 805 1.58 -15.31 -0.54
CA ASN A 805 2.90 -14.79 -0.17
C ASN A 805 3.00 -14.51 1.34
N LEU A 806 1.95 -13.94 1.95
CA LEU A 806 1.92 -13.67 3.39
C LEU A 806 1.87 -14.95 4.22
N TRP A 807 1.14 -15.96 3.74
CA TRP A 807 1.14 -17.31 4.32
C TRP A 807 2.55 -17.89 4.32
N TYR A 808 3.22 -17.88 3.17
CA TYR A 808 4.58 -18.38 3.03
C TYR A 808 5.56 -17.64 3.96
N VAL A 809 5.49 -16.31 4.00
CA VAL A 809 6.35 -15.51 4.89
C VAL A 809 6.09 -15.84 6.35
N ALA A 810 4.83 -16.00 6.77
CA ALA A 810 4.48 -16.25 8.17
C ALA A 810 4.99 -17.60 8.66
N ILE A 811 4.70 -18.69 7.93
CA ILE A 811 5.09 -20.05 8.38
C ILE A 811 6.61 -20.29 8.26
N SER A 812 7.28 -19.65 7.30
CA SER A 812 8.73 -19.83 7.08
C SER A 812 9.62 -19.19 8.16
N ARG A 813 9.05 -18.46 9.12
CA ARG A 813 9.80 -17.91 10.27
C ARG A 813 10.03 -18.94 11.38
N ALA A 814 9.25 -20.02 11.42
CA ALA A 814 9.37 -21.05 12.44
C ALA A 814 10.51 -22.03 12.12
N ARG A 815 11.33 -22.39 13.12
CA ARG A 815 12.29 -23.50 13.05
C ARG A 815 11.64 -24.83 13.41
N HIS A 816 10.80 -24.86 14.46
CA HIS A 816 10.23 -26.08 15.01
C HIS A 816 8.72 -26.19 14.85
N GLU A 817 7.97 -25.09 15.05
CA GLU A 817 6.50 -25.18 15.08
C GLU A 817 5.83 -23.89 14.59
N ALA A 818 4.81 -24.03 13.73
CA ALA A 818 3.91 -22.95 13.36
C ALA A 818 2.47 -23.30 13.79
N ARG A 819 1.85 -22.41 14.57
CA ARG A 819 0.47 -22.51 15.03
C ARG A 819 -0.39 -21.47 14.34
N VAL A 820 -1.56 -21.88 13.84
CA VAL A 820 -2.45 -20.99 13.09
C VAL A 820 -3.79 -20.88 13.82
N TYR A 821 -4.24 -19.65 14.02
CA TYR A 821 -5.55 -19.31 14.59
C TYR A 821 -6.32 -18.55 13.52
N ALA A 822 -7.43 -19.10 13.03
CA ALA A 822 -8.18 -18.55 11.89
C ALA A 822 -9.67 -18.39 12.21
N ASP A 823 -10.35 -17.44 11.54
CA ASP A 823 -11.80 -17.24 11.70
C ASP A 823 -12.66 -18.35 11.08
N SER A 824 -12.11 -19.07 10.09
CA SER A 824 -12.75 -20.22 9.46
C SER A 824 -11.72 -21.17 8.86
N ILE A 825 -11.69 -22.43 9.29
CA ILE A 825 -10.86 -23.47 8.67
C ILE A 825 -11.38 -23.78 7.27
N LYS A 826 -12.70 -23.86 7.09
CA LYS A 826 -13.31 -24.11 5.78
C LYS A 826 -12.98 -23.03 4.74
N GLY A 827 -12.93 -21.76 5.16
CA GLY A 827 -12.59 -20.63 4.28
C GLY A 827 -11.08 -20.42 4.07
N LEU A 828 -10.25 -21.02 4.92
CA LEU A 828 -8.80 -20.77 4.94
C LEU A 828 -8.10 -21.19 3.64
N PRO A 829 -8.32 -22.39 3.06
CA PRO A 829 -7.68 -22.81 1.81
C PRO A 829 -7.85 -21.80 0.67
N ALA A 830 -9.07 -21.31 0.47
CA ALA A 830 -9.36 -20.32 -0.56
C ALA A 830 -8.67 -18.99 -0.24
N ALA A 831 -8.67 -18.56 1.03
CA ALA A 831 -8.03 -17.31 1.43
C ALA A 831 -6.51 -17.32 1.22
N ILE A 832 -5.81 -18.38 1.62
CA ILE A 832 -4.35 -18.49 1.46
C ILE A 832 -3.92 -18.79 0.02
N ALA A 833 -4.82 -19.29 -0.84
CA ALA A 833 -4.57 -19.44 -2.26
C ALA A 833 -4.60 -18.12 -3.05
N LYS A 834 -5.14 -17.04 -2.46
CA LYS A 834 -5.24 -15.73 -3.13
C LYS A 834 -3.88 -15.11 -3.36
N ARG A 835 -3.71 -14.55 -4.55
CA ARG A 835 -2.50 -13.82 -4.94
C ARG A 835 -2.85 -12.39 -5.32
N TYR A 836 -2.22 -11.42 -4.65
CA TYR A 836 -2.35 -10.00 -4.94
C TYR A 836 -1.05 -9.48 -5.56
N ASP A 837 -0.69 -10.00 -6.73
CA ASP A 837 0.55 -9.59 -7.39
C ASP A 837 0.45 -8.14 -7.89
N LYS A 838 1.52 -7.36 -7.67
CA LYS A 838 1.67 -6.10 -8.38
C LYS A 838 1.73 -6.37 -9.88
N THR A 839 0.81 -5.74 -10.61
CA THR A 839 0.83 -5.74 -12.07
C THR A 839 1.92 -4.77 -12.54
N THR A 840 2.68 -5.15 -13.55
CA THR A 840 3.79 -4.32 -14.07
C THR A 840 3.32 -3.43 -15.21
N ALA A 841 3.96 -2.28 -15.39
CA ALA A 841 3.65 -1.39 -16.51
C ALA A 841 3.96 -2.07 -17.85
N LEU A 842 5.05 -2.85 -17.90
CA LEU A 842 5.48 -3.57 -19.09
C LEU A 842 4.50 -4.67 -19.51
N SER A 843 3.99 -5.46 -18.56
CA SER A 843 3.01 -6.52 -18.87
C SER A 843 1.72 -5.94 -19.46
N LEU A 844 1.26 -4.80 -18.93
CA LEU A 844 0.09 -4.10 -19.46
C LEU A 844 0.33 -3.60 -20.89
N GLN A 845 1.51 -3.04 -21.15
CA GLN A 845 1.89 -2.58 -22.50
C GLN A 845 2.02 -3.74 -23.50
N GLN A 846 2.63 -4.86 -23.11
CA GLN A 846 2.73 -6.06 -23.94
C GLN A 846 1.35 -6.64 -24.30
N GLU A 847 0.43 -6.65 -23.33
CA GLU A 847 -0.95 -7.09 -23.56
C GLU A 847 -1.66 -6.18 -24.56
N ARG A 848 -1.43 -4.86 -24.48
CA ARG A 848 -1.97 -3.87 -25.43
C ARG A 848 -1.41 -4.06 -26.84
N GLU A 849 -0.11 -4.30 -26.96
CA GLU A 849 0.54 -4.56 -28.24
C GLU A 849 0.06 -5.89 -28.86
N ARG A 850 -0.12 -6.94 -28.05
CA ARG A 850 -0.68 -8.22 -28.51
C ARG A 850 -2.08 -8.04 -29.06
N GLN A 851 -2.98 -7.34 -28.34
CA GLN A 851 -4.32 -7.08 -28.84
C GLN A 851 -4.33 -6.24 -30.13
N ARG A 852 -3.43 -5.26 -30.24
CA ARG A 852 -3.30 -4.46 -31.47
C ARG A 852 -2.82 -5.32 -32.65
N ARG A 853 -1.89 -6.26 -32.43
CA ARG A 853 -1.47 -7.22 -33.48
C ARG A 853 -2.60 -8.15 -33.88
N GLU A 854 -3.39 -8.64 -32.92
CA GLU A 854 -4.53 -9.52 -33.17
C GLU A 854 -5.71 -8.81 -33.87
N SER A 855 -5.89 -7.50 -33.68
CA SER A 855 -6.90 -6.70 -34.39
C SER A 855 -6.48 -6.29 -35.80
N ILE A 856 -5.17 -6.21 -36.06
CA ILE A 856 -4.59 -5.92 -37.39
C ILE A 856 -4.49 -7.18 -38.26
N GLN A 857 -4.48 -8.39 -37.69
CA GLN A 857 -4.57 -9.62 -38.49
C GLN A 857 -5.90 -9.63 -39.28
N PRO A 858 -5.87 -9.59 -40.62
CA PRO A 858 -7.09 -9.63 -41.40
C PRO A 858 -7.83 -10.93 -41.12
N ARG A 859 -9.16 -10.85 -40.97
CA ARG A 859 -10.07 -11.99 -40.80
C ARG A 859 -10.08 -12.97 -41.99
N ASN A 860 -9.27 -12.74 -43.01
CA ASN A 860 -9.18 -13.54 -44.22
C ASN A 860 -7.77 -14.15 -44.35
N VAL A 861 -7.47 -15.15 -43.54
CA VAL A 861 -6.54 -16.23 -43.93
C VAL A 861 -7.23 -17.56 -43.63
N ALA A 862 -8.43 -17.69 -44.17
CA ALA A 862 -9.09 -18.96 -44.40
C ALA A 862 -9.55 -18.92 -45.86
N ASP A 863 -8.57 -18.90 -46.77
CA ASP A 863 -8.71 -19.25 -48.19
C ASP A 863 -7.31 -19.37 -48.83
N GLY A 864 -6.42 -20.09 -48.14
CA GLY A 864 -5.15 -20.58 -48.70
C GLY A 864 -5.33 -21.81 -49.61
N GLN A 865 -6.55 -22.06 -50.11
CA GLN A 865 -6.85 -23.13 -51.07
C GLN A 865 -7.56 -22.63 -52.35
N ALA A 866 -7.79 -21.32 -52.49
CA ALA A 866 -8.49 -20.75 -53.65
C ALA A 866 -7.57 -20.10 -54.71
N LEU A 867 -6.27 -19.95 -54.44
CA LEU A 867 -5.30 -19.40 -55.41
C LEU A 867 -4.48 -20.47 -56.17
N GLU A 868 -4.42 -21.72 -55.70
CA GLU A 868 -3.81 -22.83 -56.47
C GLU A 868 -4.79 -23.52 -57.44
N ARG A 869 -6.11 -23.27 -57.32
CA ARG A 869 -7.11 -23.83 -58.25
C ARG A 869 -7.40 -22.96 -59.48
N LYS A 870 -6.89 -21.73 -59.56
CA LYS A 870 -6.96 -20.90 -60.78
C LYS A 870 -5.70 -20.87 -61.63
N GLN A 871 -4.59 -21.47 -61.16
CA GLN A 871 -3.39 -21.70 -61.97
C GLN A 871 -3.27 -23.14 -62.52
N ARG A 872 -4.07 -24.10 -62.04
CA ARG A 872 -4.16 -25.45 -62.60
C ARG A 872 -5.21 -25.65 -63.71
N THR A 873 -6.01 -24.63 -64.04
CA THR A 873 -7.01 -24.70 -65.13
C THR A 873 -6.55 -23.96 -66.41
N ARG A 874 -5.25 -23.72 -66.55
CA ARG A 874 -4.65 -23.06 -67.73
C ARG A 874 -3.43 -23.78 -68.32
N LEU A 875 -3.29 -25.08 -68.03
CA LEU A 875 -2.22 -25.94 -68.54
C LEU A 875 -2.74 -27.34 -68.92
N GLU A 876 -3.85 -27.42 -69.66
CA GLU A 876 -4.17 -28.58 -70.48
C GLU A 876 -4.78 -28.06 -71.79
N GLY A 877 -3.92 -27.79 -72.77
CA GLY A 877 -4.34 -27.71 -74.17
C GLY A 877 -4.26 -29.12 -74.78
N PRO A 878 -5.25 -29.53 -75.60
CA PRO A 878 -5.29 -30.88 -76.17
C PRO A 878 -4.16 -31.04 -77.19
N SER A 879 -3.39 -32.12 -77.07
CA SER A 879 -2.51 -32.58 -78.14
C SER A 879 -3.31 -33.43 -79.12
N SER A 880 -3.27 -33.07 -80.40
CA SER A 880 -3.12 -33.98 -81.54
C SER A 880 -3.36 -33.22 -82.84
N GLY A 881 -2.54 -33.50 -83.86
CA GLY A 881 -3.04 -33.46 -85.24
C GLY A 881 -2.39 -32.52 -86.24
N HIS A 882 -1.08 -32.71 -86.48
CA HIS A 882 -0.49 -32.78 -87.82
C HIS A 882 -0.36 -31.54 -88.75
N PRO A 883 0.55 -31.62 -89.76
CA PRO A 883 1.35 -30.51 -90.27
C PRO A 883 0.90 -30.06 -91.66
N ARG A 884 1.45 -28.93 -92.15
CA ARG A 884 2.03 -28.81 -93.50
C ARG A 884 2.50 -27.38 -93.79
N MET A 885 3.68 -27.36 -94.42
CA MET A 885 4.34 -26.32 -95.22
C MET A 885 4.79 -25.03 -94.53
#